data_AF-A0AAW5PAE8-F1
#
_entry.id   AF-A0AAW5PAE8-F1
#
_cell.length_a   1.000
_cell.length_b   1.000
_cell.length_c   1.000
_cell.angle_alpha   90.00
_cell.angle_beta   90.00
_cell.angle_gamma   90.00
#
_symmetry.space_group_name_H-M   'P 1'
#
loop_
_entity.id
_entity.type
_entity.pdbx_description
1 polymer ?
#
loop_
_entity_poly.entity_id
_entity_poly.type
_entity_poly.pdbx_seq_one_letter_code
_entity_poly.pdbx_strand_id
1 'polypeptide(L)'
;MKTAEGDLLVATQQNGLYHLEGRTKRQIGGWERTWSLTRASDGDLLYAATTDGVKRVARRNGQWTASPISGLDAEIRSVASREDGTLWASTFGDRVIRASLSPDRRRITDTTSYGIGDGLPTGYKGLRLIEGRLTIYSPEGLYQIANPSGLPGEYTFGRQRSLLPETSGETTPILKAFYNVGDRLWLVLGDRVLTGTVQSNAVDDWSEISPLHFPKSEAISVFVDDVGTLWLGDQLRLFRYAARAGADVPDPAPPGFAPLIRRLIAPKDNRLLYGGTPHREDPGSPLPVRYGEDLRVRVASPQYGTTTPPEYRYRLLGRDDEWSDWSSAPTRRFNDFWEGTYRLQVQARNERGQLSRITSFPLEIIPPWYRSIWAYLVYGLGFLGLAYGARRFYIVKEEKRQARRRVQKLERERVVAERLKKANDRLREANRLKEDFLATTSHELRTPLTNILGSLEVLRGMMEGEETEFLDMIEENGKRLKRTLNALLDLSMLRSGEEDVELTPTSLDECVERVASDLRADAEEKGLSFRVDLSGAPMWADLDEQYLEQILRNLIENAIKYTDEGVVAVSTGTAEGRVYAEVEDTGIGIDEAFLPDLFEEFKQESRGRSRTYEGNGLGLAISARLADQMDGAIRVETEKHKGSRFRVEFPRSSEPAEAGAEG
;
A
#
# COMPACT_ATOMS: atom_id res chain seq x y z
N MET A 1 72.79 29.12 -49.13
CA MET A 1 72.94 30.54 -48.78
C MET A 1 73.00 31.36 -50.06
N LYS A 2 72.19 32.41 -50.20
CA LYS A 2 72.24 33.34 -51.34
C LYS A 2 73.15 34.53 -50.98
N THR A 3 74.09 34.90 -51.84
CA THR A 3 74.96 36.06 -51.62
C THR A 3 74.28 37.34 -52.08
N ALA A 4 74.84 38.51 -51.73
CA ALA A 4 74.30 39.80 -52.16
C ALA A 4 74.26 39.93 -53.70
N GLU A 5 75.24 39.32 -54.36
CA GLU A 5 75.41 39.30 -55.81
C GLU A 5 74.57 38.21 -56.51
N GLY A 6 73.75 37.47 -55.74
CA GLY A 6 72.84 36.45 -56.28
C GLY A 6 73.43 35.05 -56.44
N ASP A 7 74.69 34.82 -56.05
CA ASP A 7 75.30 33.47 -56.07
C ASP A 7 74.63 32.56 -55.05
N LEU A 8 74.48 31.27 -55.39
CA LEU A 8 73.92 30.27 -54.50
C LEU A 8 75.02 29.31 -54.03
N LEU A 9 75.31 29.33 -52.74
CA LEU A 9 76.30 28.47 -52.09
C LEU A 9 75.60 27.38 -51.28
N VAL A 10 76.02 26.13 -51.45
CA VAL A 10 75.41 24.95 -50.82
C VAL A 10 76.46 24.18 -50.03
N ALA A 11 76.29 24.17 -48.71
CA ALA A 11 77.02 23.30 -47.79
C ALA A 11 76.40 21.90 -47.80
N THR A 12 77.23 20.87 -47.86
CA THR A 12 76.78 19.47 -47.86
C THR A 12 77.35 18.71 -46.67
N GLN A 13 76.60 17.69 -46.23
CA GLN A 13 77.04 16.81 -45.15
C GLN A 13 78.21 15.90 -45.54
N GLN A 14 78.41 15.72 -46.86
CA GLN A 14 79.52 15.00 -47.46
C GLN A 14 80.06 15.83 -48.63
N ASN A 15 81.38 15.94 -48.77
CA ASN A 15 82.08 16.60 -49.88
C ASN A 15 82.03 18.14 -49.89
N GLY A 16 81.88 18.75 -48.71
CA GLY A 16 82.26 20.14 -48.45
C GLY A 16 81.27 21.21 -48.93
N LEU A 17 81.72 22.12 -49.78
CA LEU A 17 81.01 23.35 -50.16
C LEU A 17 80.99 23.53 -51.69
N TYR A 18 79.82 23.83 -52.23
CA TYR A 18 79.60 24.04 -53.66
C TYR A 18 79.03 25.42 -53.96
N HIS A 19 79.41 25.97 -55.11
CA HIS A 19 78.78 27.11 -55.75
C HIS A 19 77.92 26.61 -56.91
N LEU A 20 76.68 27.06 -56.95
CA LEU A 20 75.72 26.74 -58.00
C LEU A 20 75.62 27.91 -58.97
N GLU A 21 75.98 27.65 -60.22
CA GLU A 21 75.87 28.60 -61.34
C GLU A 21 74.76 28.09 -62.28
N GLY A 22 73.53 28.51 -62.04
CA GLY A 22 72.37 28.00 -62.76
C GLY A 22 72.14 26.50 -62.51
N ARG A 23 72.47 25.65 -63.51
CA ARG A 23 72.32 24.19 -63.44
C ARG A 23 73.63 23.44 -63.19
N THR A 24 74.77 24.13 -63.19
CA THR A 24 76.07 23.52 -62.90
C THR A 24 76.41 23.71 -61.42
N LYS A 25 77.19 22.76 -60.89
CA LYS A 25 77.78 22.87 -59.55
C LYS A 25 79.29 22.87 -59.68
N ARG A 26 79.94 23.76 -58.94
CA ARG A 26 81.40 23.84 -58.82
C ARG A 26 81.79 23.67 -57.37
N GLN A 27 82.73 22.79 -57.09
CA GLN A 27 83.23 22.58 -55.73
C GLN A 27 84.19 23.72 -55.35
N ILE A 28 83.95 24.33 -54.20
CA ILE A 28 84.81 25.37 -53.61
C ILE A 28 85.78 24.76 -52.60
N GLY A 29 85.31 23.77 -51.84
CA GLY A 29 86.07 23.08 -50.81
C GLY A 29 85.64 21.62 -50.69
N GLY A 30 86.62 20.71 -50.64
CA GLY A 30 86.41 19.26 -50.62
C GLY A 30 86.70 18.60 -49.28
N TRP A 31 86.37 19.26 -48.16
CA TRP A 31 86.48 18.65 -46.83
C TRP A 31 85.26 17.78 -46.52
N GLU A 32 85.36 16.97 -45.47
CA GLU A 32 84.40 15.92 -45.13
C GLU A 32 82.97 16.46 -44.99
N ARG A 33 82.77 17.50 -44.17
CA ARG A 33 81.44 18.02 -43.86
C ARG A 33 81.43 19.52 -43.59
N THR A 34 80.41 20.20 -44.10
CA THR A 34 80.10 21.59 -43.75
C THR A 34 78.80 21.64 -42.96
N TRP A 35 78.85 22.05 -41.71
CA TRP A 35 77.68 22.08 -40.81
C TRP A 35 76.87 23.36 -40.93
N SER A 36 77.53 24.50 -41.06
CA SER A 36 76.89 25.81 -41.12
C SER A 36 77.72 26.79 -41.96
N LEU A 37 77.02 27.76 -42.56
CA LEU A 37 77.60 28.88 -43.29
C LEU A 37 77.03 30.17 -42.71
N THR A 38 77.91 31.12 -42.39
CA THR A 38 77.53 32.48 -41.99
C THR A 38 78.28 33.50 -42.83
N ARG A 39 77.68 34.68 -42.98
CA ARG A 39 78.37 35.85 -43.53
C ARG A 39 79.19 36.50 -42.42
N ALA A 40 80.34 37.06 -42.79
CA ALA A 40 81.03 38.03 -41.95
C ALA A 40 80.20 39.31 -41.85
N SER A 41 80.38 40.06 -40.78
CA SER A 41 79.70 41.34 -40.57
C SER A 41 80.17 42.45 -41.51
N ASP A 42 81.39 42.35 -42.06
CA ASP A 42 82.11 43.43 -42.74
C ASP A 42 82.29 43.23 -44.27
N GLY A 43 81.57 42.29 -44.91
CA GLY A 43 81.57 42.19 -46.38
C GLY A 43 81.14 40.84 -46.97
N ASP A 44 81.60 40.55 -48.20
CA ASP A 44 81.33 39.30 -48.94
C ASP A 44 82.18 38.10 -48.48
N LEU A 45 82.76 38.20 -47.28
CA LEU A 45 83.46 37.09 -46.65
C LEU A 45 82.47 36.15 -45.98
N LEU A 46 82.67 34.85 -46.14
CA LEU A 46 81.87 33.82 -45.49
C LEU A 46 82.74 32.95 -44.60
N TYR A 47 82.14 32.45 -43.53
CA TYR A 47 82.74 31.45 -42.65
C TYR A 47 81.95 30.15 -42.76
N ALA A 48 82.67 29.07 -43.03
CA ALA A 48 82.14 27.72 -43.07
C ALA A 48 82.61 26.94 -41.84
N ALA A 49 81.65 26.41 -41.08
CA ALA A 49 81.92 25.52 -39.95
C ALA A 49 82.09 24.08 -40.46
N THR A 50 83.24 23.47 -40.17
CA THR A 50 83.64 22.15 -40.69
C THR A 50 84.03 21.18 -39.57
N THR A 51 84.29 19.92 -39.91
CA THR A 51 84.75 18.89 -38.95
C THR A 51 86.13 19.19 -38.38
N ASP A 52 86.93 20.00 -39.07
CA ASP A 52 88.31 20.34 -38.77
C ASP A 52 88.52 21.86 -38.62
N GLY A 53 87.54 22.56 -38.02
CA GLY A 53 87.63 23.97 -37.68
C GLY A 53 86.71 24.89 -38.49
N VAL A 54 87.18 26.13 -38.71
CA VAL A 54 86.46 27.13 -39.52
C VAL A 54 87.24 27.43 -40.79
N LYS A 55 86.56 27.42 -41.93
CA LYS A 55 87.12 27.83 -43.22
C LYS A 55 86.62 29.21 -43.59
N ARG A 56 87.55 30.05 -44.03
CA ARG A 56 87.30 31.34 -44.65
C ARG A 56 86.99 31.13 -46.13
N VAL A 57 85.81 31.54 -46.57
CA VAL A 57 85.34 31.41 -47.95
C VAL A 57 85.17 32.80 -48.53
N ALA A 58 85.99 33.13 -49.52
CA ALA A 58 86.05 34.47 -50.11
C ALA A 58 86.03 34.41 -51.62
N ARG A 59 85.44 35.43 -52.23
CA ARG A 59 85.50 35.62 -53.68
C ARG A 59 86.83 36.26 -54.07
N ARG A 60 87.53 35.68 -55.05
CA ARG A 60 88.76 36.21 -55.66
C ARG A 60 88.67 36.05 -57.17
N ASN A 61 88.85 37.14 -57.92
CA ASN A 61 88.77 37.15 -59.40
C ASN A 61 87.48 36.51 -59.93
N GLY A 62 86.33 36.82 -59.31
CA GLY A 62 85.03 36.29 -59.69
C GLY A 62 84.74 34.86 -59.23
N GLN A 63 85.72 34.13 -58.69
CA GLN A 63 85.57 32.74 -58.24
C GLN A 63 85.60 32.62 -56.71
N TRP A 64 84.77 31.72 -56.19
CA TRP A 64 84.77 31.38 -54.77
C TRP A 64 85.95 30.47 -54.42
N THR A 65 86.68 30.81 -53.36
CA THR A 65 87.81 30.03 -52.85
C THR A 65 87.69 29.87 -51.34
N ALA A 66 88.07 28.70 -50.83
CA ALA A 66 88.09 28.42 -49.41
C ALA A 66 89.53 28.24 -48.90
N SER A 67 89.80 28.78 -47.72
CA SER A 67 91.09 28.68 -47.01
C SER A 67 90.84 28.42 -45.53
N PRO A 68 91.62 27.57 -44.85
CA PRO A 68 91.47 27.36 -43.40
C PRO A 68 91.79 28.63 -42.61
N ILE A 69 91.12 28.81 -41.47
CA ILE A 69 91.53 29.76 -40.44
C ILE A 69 92.31 28.99 -39.38
N SER A 70 93.59 29.31 -39.20
CA SER A 70 94.44 28.63 -38.22
C SER A 70 94.08 29.06 -36.79
N GLY A 71 94.14 28.13 -35.83
CA GLY A 71 93.97 28.42 -34.40
C GLY A 71 92.64 27.95 -33.79
N LEU A 72 91.86 27.14 -34.49
CA LEU A 72 90.67 26.46 -33.94
C LEU A 72 90.50 25.09 -34.60
N ASP A 73 91.21 24.10 -34.06
CA ASP A 73 91.23 22.73 -34.56
C ASP A 73 90.21 21.87 -33.78
N ALA A 74 88.93 22.11 -34.06
CA ALA A 74 87.82 21.37 -33.44
C ALA A 74 86.66 21.20 -34.42
N GLU A 75 85.79 20.21 -34.20
CA GLU A 75 84.55 20.09 -34.96
C GLU A 75 83.60 21.23 -34.61
N ILE A 76 83.39 22.15 -35.56
CA ILE A 76 82.52 23.31 -35.39
C ILE A 76 81.17 23.03 -36.06
N ARG A 77 80.11 23.14 -35.27
CA ARG A 77 78.73 22.82 -35.67
C ARG A 77 77.93 24.03 -36.13
N SER A 78 78.17 25.19 -35.53
CA SER A 78 77.57 26.44 -35.93
C SER A 78 78.56 27.58 -35.76
N VAL A 79 78.46 28.59 -36.60
CA VAL A 79 79.30 29.78 -36.54
C VAL A 79 78.44 31.02 -36.74
N ALA A 80 78.75 32.08 -36.02
CA ALA A 80 78.16 33.40 -36.18
C ALA A 80 79.28 34.45 -36.09
N SER A 81 79.17 35.52 -36.88
CA SER A 81 80.11 36.64 -36.84
C SER A 81 79.37 37.88 -36.37
N ARG A 82 79.87 38.55 -35.33
CA ARG A 82 79.26 39.75 -34.76
C ARG A 82 79.84 41.01 -35.43
N GLU A 83 79.16 42.15 -35.31
CA GLU A 83 79.56 43.41 -35.96
C GLU A 83 80.94 43.93 -35.54
N ASP A 84 81.37 43.61 -34.32
CA ASP A 84 82.72 43.92 -33.83
C ASP A 84 83.84 43.07 -34.44
N GLY A 85 83.51 42.23 -35.43
CA GLY A 85 84.46 41.32 -36.11
C GLY A 85 84.84 40.09 -35.29
N THR A 86 84.19 39.86 -34.13
CA THR A 86 84.40 38.62 -33.36
C THR A 86 83.68 37.45 -34.01
N LEU A 87 84.36 36.30 -34.00
CA LEU A 87 83.82 35.05 -34.50
C LEU A 87 83.35 34.21 -33.31
N TRP A 88 82.14 33.71 -33.38
CA TRP A 88 81.58 32.80 -32.39
C TRP A 88 81.33 31.45 -33.03
N ALA A 89 81.81 30.38 -32.40
CA ALA A 89 81.78 29.03 -32.93
C ALA A 89 81.26 28.05 -31.87
N SER A 90 80.26 27.24 -32.21
CA SER A 90 79.79 26.15 -31.33
C SER A 90 80.51 24.86 -31.70
N THR A 91 81.03 24.15 -30.69
CA THR A 91 81.68 22.86 -30.89
C THR A 91 80.69 21.70 -30.74
N PHE A 92 81.10 20.51 -31.16
CA PHE A 92 80.33 19.29 -30.88
C PHE A 92 80.26 18.94 -29.38
N GLY A 93 81.26 19.33 -28.59
CA GLY A 93 81.37 19.02 -27.15
C GLY A 93 80.69 20.03 -26.22
N ASP A 94 79.53 20.57 -26.60
CA ASP A 94 78.72 21.49 -25.79
C ASP A 94 79.38 22.82 -25.38
N ARG A 95 80.44 23.25 -26.06
CA ARG A 95 81.09 24.55 -25.80
C ARG A 95 80.78 25.58 -26.88
N VAL A 96 80.77 26.84 -26.48
CA VAL A 96 80.71 27.98 -27.39
C VAL A 96 82.00 28.76 -27.24
N ILE A 97 82.72 28.96 -28.34
CA ILE A 97 84.02 29.61 -28.39
C ILE A 97 83.85 30.99 -29.01
N ARG A 98 84.25 32.02 -28.29
CA ARG A 98 84.51 33.35 -28.83
C ARG A 98 85.95 33.39 -29.33
N ALA A 99 86.16 33.75 -30.58
CA ALA A 99 87.45 33.85 -31.22
C ALA A 99 87.64 35.25 -31.81
N SER A 100 88.75 35.89 -31.46
CA SER A 100 89.21 37.13 -32.09
C SER A 100 90.07 36.76 -33.30
N LEU A 101 89.84 37.41 -34.44
CA LEU A 101 90.56 37.14 -35.67
C LEU A 101 91.64 38.19 -35.93
N SER A 102 92.74 37.77 -36.56
CA SER A 102 93.76 38.68 -37.11
C SER A 102 93.14 39.65 -38.13
N PRO A 103 93.76 40.81 -38.39
CA PRO A 103 93.23 41.78 -39.37
C PRO A 103 93.02 41.20 -40.78
N ASP A 104 93.84 40.22 -41.19
CA ASP A 104 93.71 39.51 -42.47
C ASP A 104 92.70 38.34 -42.45
N ARG A 105 92.09 38.09 -41.28
CA ARG A 105 91.09 37.03 -41.00
C ARG A 105 91.57 35.62 -41.31
N ARG A 106 92.88 35.37 -41.27
CA ARG A 106 93.47 34.03 -41.55
C ARG A 106 93.86 33.25 -40.31
N ARG A 107 94.00 33.91 -39.16
CA ARG A 107 94.39 33.27 -37.91
C ARG A 107 93.55 33.79 -36.76
N ILE A 108 93.29 32.94 -35.78
CA ILE A 108 92.69 33.31 -34.51
C ILE A 108 93.80 33.81 -33.57
N THR A 109 93.60 35.00 -32.99
CA THR A 109 94.58 35.65 -32.10
C THR A 109 94.30 35.40 -30.64
N ASP A 110 93.03 35.22 -30.27
CA ASP A 110 92.59 35.00 -28.90
C ASP A 110 91.31 34.17 -28.89
N THR A 111 91.14 33.31 -27.89
CA THR A 111 89.98 32.44 -27.74
C THR A 111 89.49 32.38 -26.30
N THR A 112 88.19 32.46 -26.14
CA THR A 112 87.50 32.25 -24.86
C THR A 112 86.43 31.19 -25.05
N SER A 113 86.37 30.18 -24.18
CA SER A 113 85.37 29.12 -24.26
C SER A 113 84.36 29.23 -23.13
N TYR A 114 83.08 29.02 -23.46
CA TYR A 114 81.97 29.01 -22.53
C TYR A 114 81.25 27.65 -22.59
N GLY A 115 80.73 27.19 -21.46
CA GLY A 115 80.01 25.93 -21.33
C GLY A 115 78.85 26.00 -20.33
N ILE A 116 78.49 24.84 -19.78
CA ILE A 116 77.34 24.71 -18.85
C ILE A 116 77.54 25.55 -17.58
N GLY A 117 78.77 25.63 -17.07
CA GLY A 117 79.11 26.43 -15.88
C GLY A 117 78.86 27.93 -16.05
N ASP A 118 78.80 28.42 -17.30
CA ASP A 118 78.57 29.83 -17.62
C ASP A 118 77.08 30.12 -17.91
N GLY A 119 76.19 29.15 -17.72
CA GLY A 119 74.73 29.28 -17.91
C GLY A 119 74.20 28.78 -19.25
N LEU A 120 75.01 28.08 -20.05
CA LEU A 120 74.56 27.46 -21.30
C LEU A 120 73.84 26.12 -21.07
N PRO A 121 72.85 25.75 -21.91
CA PRO A 121 72.13 24.47 -21.80
C PRO A 121 73.03 23.28 -22.16
N THR A 122 72.55 22.05 -21.97
CA THR A 122 73.24 20.85 -22.46
C THR A 122 72.96 20.59 -23.95
N GLY A 123 73.81 19.81 -24.61
CA GLY A 123 73.59 19.39 -26.00
C GLY A 123 73.85 20.47 -27.06
N TYR A 124 73.30 20.23 -28.26
CA TYR A 124 73.56 21.04 -29.46
C TYR A 124 73.21 22.51 -29.26
N LYS A 125 74.13 23.38 -29.68
CA LYS A 125 73.98 24.84 -29.64
C LYS A 125 74.14 25.42 -31.04
N GLY A 126 73.05 25.95 -31.58
CA GLY A 126 73.06 26.75 -32.80
C GLY A 126 73.42 28.21 -32.46
N LEU A 127 74.12 28.89 -33.36
CA LEU A 127 74.47 30.30 -33.20
C LEU A 127 73.81 31.14 -34.30
N ARG A 128 73.10 32.20 -33.91
CA ARG A 128 72.48 33.19 -34.81
C ARG A 128 72.52 34.58 -34.18
N LEU A 129 72.24 35.59 -34.99
CA LEU A 129 72.05 36.97 -34.54
C LEU A 129 70.57 37.33 -34.59
N ILE A 130 70.04 37.90 -33.50
CA ILE A 130 68.71 38.53 -33.43
C ILE A 130 68.95 39.97 -33.01
N GLU A 131 68.51 40.96 -33.79
CA GLU A 131 68.80 42.39 -33.57
C GLU A 131 70.31 42.68 -33.30
N GLY A 132 71.21 42.00 -34.03
CA GLY A 132 72.66 42.14 -33.84
C GLY A 132 73.23 41.47 -32.58
N ARG A 133 72.39 40.92 -31.69
CA ARG A 133 72.79 40.21 -30.49
C ARG A 133 73.04 38.72 -30.77
N LEU A 134 74.15 38.20 -30.25
CA LEU A 134 74.44 36.77 -30.29
C LEU A 134 73.39 35.99 -29.49
N THR A 135 72.63 35.17 -30.20
CA THR A 135 71.63 34.27 -29.62
C THR A 135 72.04 32.82 -29.87
N ILE A 136 72.10 32.08 -28.77
CA ILE A 136 72.44 30.67 -28.72
C ILE A 136 71.13 29.89 -28.62
N TYR A 137 70.93 28.97 -29.54
CA TYR A 137 69.72 28.18 -29.67
C TYR A 137 69.97 26.73 -29.25
N SER A 138 69.08 26.21 -28.41
CA SER A 138 68.99 24.81 -28.00
C SER A 138 67.51 24.38 -28.00
N PRO A 139 67.22 23.07 -28.06
CA PRO A 139 65.87 22.53 -27.77
C PRO A 139 65.24 23.08 -26.48
N GLU A 140 66.06 23.42 -25.48
CA GLU A 140 65.63 24.02 -24.21
C GLU A 140 65.25 25.51 -24.34
N GLY A 141 65.61 26.20 -25.43
CA GLY A 141 65.20 27.58 -25.70
C GLY A 141 66.31 28.47 -26.28
N LEU A 142 66.11 29.78 -26.15
CA LEU A 142 67.03 30.82 -26.64
C LEU A 142 67.81 31.43 -25.47
N TYR A 143 69.12 31.56 -25.64
CA TYR A 143 70.05 32.08 -24.64
C TYR A 143 70.85 33.25 -25.22
N GLN A 144 71.04 34.30 -24.43
CA GLN A 144 71.88 35.45 -24.79
C GLN A 144 72.79 35.79 -23.62
N ILE A 145 73.82 36.61 -23.89
CA ILE A 145 74.75 37.10 -22.86
C ILE A 145 73.95 37.96 -21.86
N ALA A 146 73.92 37.55 -20.59
CA ALA A 146 73.19 38.22 -19.53
C ALA A 146 73.93 39.47 -19.01
N ASN A 147 75.26 39.48 -19.11
CA ASN A 147 76.14 40.57 -18.67
C ASN A 147 76.99 41.12 -19.84
N PRO A 148 76.38 41.84 -20.81
CA PRO A 148 77.09 42.28 -22.02
C PRO A 148 78.25 43.26 -21.75
N SER A 149 78.24 43.95 -20.61
CA SER A 149 79.31 44.86 -20.17
C SER A 149 80.52 44.16 -19.54
N GLY A 150 80.47 42.84 -19.31
CA GLY A 150 81.55 42.07 -18.71
C GLY A 150 82.79 41.98 -19.60
N LEU A 151 83.93 41.59 -19.01
CA LEU A 151 85.14 41.28 -19.78
C LEU A 151 84.97 39.95 -20.54
N PRO A 152 85.59 39.80 -21.72
CA PRO A 152 85.64 38.51 -22.40
C PRO A 152 86.29 37.46 -21.48
N GLY A 153 85.54 36.42 -21.11
CA GLY A 153 85.94 35.43 -20.08
C GLY A 153 84.95 35.34 -18.93
N GLU A 154 84.21 36.42 -18.66
CA GLU A 154 83.26 36.50 -17.55
C GLU A 154 81.80 36.53 -18.02
N TYR A 155 81.57 36.32 -19.33
CA TYR A 155 80.21 36.29 -19.86
C TYR A 155 79.42 35.13 -19.30
N THR A 156 78.25 35.45 -18.76
CA THR A 156 77.23 34.51 -18.33
C THR A 156 76.07 34.55 -19.33
N PHE A 157 75.38 33.42 -19.47
CA PHE A 157 74.29 33.26 -20.42
C PHE A 157 72.97 33.03 -19.70
N GLY A 158 71.94 33.77 -20.11
CA GLY A 158 70.60 33.68 -19.54
C GLY A 158 69.58 33.27 -20.60
N ARG A 159 68.65 32.38 -20.22
CA ARG A 159 67.50 32.00 -21.05
C ARG A 159 66.57 33.20 -21.24
N GLN A 160 66.36 33.61 -22.48
CA GLN A 160 65.56 34.78 -22.83
C GLN A 160 64.08 34.40 -22.90
N ARG A 161 63.35 34.62 -21.79
CA ARG A 161 61.91 34.38 -21.74
C ARG A 161 61.10 35.38 -22.57
N SER A 162 61.59 36.61 -22.71
CA SER A 162 60.94 37.67 -23.51
C SER A 162 60.89 37.37 -25.01
N LEU A 163 61.71 36.43 -25.50
CA LEU A 163 61.73 35.99 -26.90
C LEU A 163 60.95 34.68 -27.11
N LEU A 164 60.22 34.22 -26.10
CA LEU A 164 59.39 33.02 -26.14
C LEU A 164 57.95 33.39 -25.70
N PRO A 165 56.92 32.77 -26.27
CA PRO A 165 55.54 32.98 -25.83
C PRO A 165 55.32 32.47 -24.40
N GLU A 166 54.39 33.10 -23.69
CA GLU A 166 53.88 32.53 -22.44
C GLU A 166 53.13 31.22 -22.74
N THR A 167 53.50 30.16 -22.05
CA THR A 167 52.91 28.83 -22.24
C THR A 167 52.17 28.43 -20.96
N SER A 168 50.87 28.21 -21.07
CA SER A 168 49.96 27.94 -19.93
C SER A 168 49.91 26.46 -19.52
N GLY A 169 51.05 25.76 -19.50
CA GLY A 169 51.11 24.31 -19.24
C GLY A 169 52.32 23.87 -18.39
N GLU A 170 52.21 22.70 -17.77
CA GLU A 170 53.26 22.13 -16.87
C GLU A 170 54.58 21.80 -17.58
N THR A 171 54.60 21.68 -18.91
CA THR A 171 55.80 21.37 -19.71
C THR A 171 56.11 22.49 -20.69
N THR A 172 57.35 23.02 -20.64
CA THR A 172 57.80 24.02 -21.63
C THR A 172 58.00 23.33 -22.98
N PRO A 173 57.33 23.77 -24.06
CA PRO A 173 57.45 23.13 -25.36
C PRO A 173 58.87 23.24 -25.91
N ILE A 174 59.32 22.17 -26.59
CA ILE A 174 60.65 22.07 -27.20
C ILE A 174 60.72 23.02 -28.41
N LEU A 175 61.73 23.89 -28.43
CA LEU A 175 62.02 24.74 -29.58
C LEU A 175 62.74 23.90 -30.64
N LYS A 176 62.08 23.62 -31.76
CA LYS A 176 62.63 22.79 -32.84
C LYS A 176 63.41 23.59 -33.87
N ALA A 177 62.99 24.82 -34.12
CA ALA A 177 63.64 25.71 -35.06
C ALA A 177 63.15 27.15 -34.85
N PHE A 178 63.96 28.11 -35.31
CA PHE A 178 63.50 29.48 -35.46
C PHE A 178 64.16 30.15 -36.67
N TYR A 179 63.51 31.20 -37.15
CA TYR A 179 63.98 32.01 -38.26
C TYR A 179 63.65 33.48 -37.98
N ASN A 180 64.58 34.37 -38.29
CA ASN A 180 64.36 35.81 -38.19
C ASN A 180 64.44 36.45 -39.58
N VAL A 181 63.45 37.29 -39.91
CA VAL A 181 63.41 38.08 -41.15
C VAL A 181 63.01 39.51 -40.78
N GLY A 182 63.93 40.45 -40.98
CA GLY A 182 63.76 41.82 -40.50
C GLY A 182 63.61 41.86 -38.99
N ASP A 183 62.55 42.50 -38.52
CA ASP A 183 62.12 42.58 -37.12
C ASP A 183 61.23 41.39 -36.71
N ARG A 184 60.81 40.50 -37.61
CA ARG A 184 59.93 39.38 -37.27
C ARG A 184 60.70 38.12 -36.89
N LEU A 185 60.32 37.54 -35.75
CA LEU A 185 60.78 36.24 -35.28
C LEU A 185 59.72 35.18 -35.55
N TRP A 186 60.17 34.04 -36.08
CA TRP A 186 59.36 32.86 -36.35
C TRP A 186 59.88 31.70 -35.51
N LEU A 187 59.03 31.12 -34.68
CA LEU A 187 59.38 29.99 -33.82
C LEU A 187 58.59 28.75 -34.22
N VAL A 188 59.23 27.59 -34.12
CA VAL A 188 58.58 26.29 -34.20
C VAL A 188 58.69 25.62 -32.83
N LEU A 189 57.60 25.64 -32.06
CA LEU A 189 57.51 25.11 -30.70
C LEU A 189 56.63 23.85 -30.71
N GLY A 190 57.25 22.68 -30.53
CA GLY A 190 56.53 21.39 -30.60
C GLY A 190 55.92 21.14 -31.99
N ASP A 191 54.60 21.29 -32.08
CA ASP A 191 53.77 21.17 -33.29
C ASP A 191 53.15 22.50 -33.75
N ARG A 192 53.58 23.61 -33.14
CA ARG A 192 53.04 24.96 -33.40
C ARG A 192 54.07 25.82 -34.11
N VAL A 193 53.58 26.69 -34.99
CA VAL A 193 54.37 27.77 -35.59
C VAL A 193 53.86 29.08 -35.06
N LEU A 194 54.77 29.91 -34.56
CA LEU A 194 54.44 31.20 -33.98
C LEU A 194 55.26 32.28 -34.67
N THR A 195 54.66 33.44 -34.87
CA THR A 195 55.34 34.62 -35.39
C THR A 195 55.07 35.81 -34.49
N GLY A 196 56.05 36.67 -34.29
CA GLY A 196 55.89 37.94 -33.59
C GLY A 196 56.96 38.93 -34.00
N THR A 197 56.73 40.19 -33.67
CA THR A 197 57.61 41.32 -33.97
C THR A 197 58.55 41.52 -32.78
N VAL A 198 59.85 41.45 -33.04
CA VAL A 198 60.89 41.72 -32.04
C VAL A 198 61.02 43.23 -31.90
N GLN A 199 60.84 43.71 -30.68
CA GLN A 199 61.09 45.10 -30.31
C GLN A 199 61.88 45.13 -29.01
N SER A 200 63.04 45.78 -29.02
CA SER A 200 63.90 45.90 -27.83
C SER A 200 64.21 44.56 -27.18
N ASN A 201 64.47 43.52 -27.98
CA ASN A 201 64.75 42.14 -27.52
C ASN A 201 63.59 41.47 -26.73
N ALA A 202 62.35 41.85 -27.03
CA ALA A 202 61.14 41.20 -26.56
C ALA A 202 60.14 41.00 -27.72
N VAL A 203 59.23 40.04 -27.58
CA VAL A 203 58.13 39.80 -28.51
C VAL A 203 56.84 39.74 -27.70
N ASP A 204 56.00 40.77 -27.87
CA ASP A 204 54.74 40.91 -27.11
C ASP A 204 53.51 40.51 -27.95
N ASP A 205 53.64 40.40 -29.27
CA ASP A 205 52.54 40.21 -30.23
C ASP A 205 52.55 38.82 -30.90
N TRP A 206 52.70 37.76 -30.10
CA TRP A 206 52.70 36.39 -30.62
C TRP A 206 51.38 36.04 -31.34
N SER A 207 51.52 35.66 -32.61
CA SER A 207 50.44 35.11 -33.43
C SER A 207 50.74 33.65 -33.78
N GLU A 208 49.81 32.75 -33.46
CA GLU A 208 49.92 31.34 -33.82
C GLU A 208 49.44 31.13 -35.26
N ILE A 209 50.28 30.45 -36.05
CA ILE A 209 49.93 29.97 -37.37
C ILE A 209 49.67 28.48 -37.21
N SER A 210 48.43 28.07 -37.47
CA SER A 210 48.02 26.66 -37.46
C SER A 210 48.09 26.10 -38.89
N PRO A 211 49.25 25.58 -39.34
CA PRO A 211 49.32 24.93 -40.64
C PRO A 211 48.41 23.71 -40.68
N LEU A 212 47.65 23.55 -41.78
CA LEU A 212 46.72 22.43 -41.97
C LEU A 212 47.41 21.05 -41.84
N HIS A 213 48.71 20.97 -42.14
CA HIS A 213 49.50 19.74 -42.08
C HIS A 213 50.90 20.00 -41.49
N PHE A 214 50.99 20.08 -40.16
CA PHE A 214 52.29 20.24 -39.51
C PHE A 214 53.19 18.99 -39.68
N PRO A 215 54.49 19.13 -40.02
CA PRO A 215 55.40 17.98 -40.15
C PRO A 215 55.59 17.26 -38.81
N LYS A 216 55.27 15.97 -38.75
CA LYS A 216 55.49 15.14 -37.55
C LYS A 216 56.95 14.65 -37.47
N SER A 217 57.90 15.57 -37.48
CA SER A 217 59.33 15.27 -37.34
C SER A 217 59.93 16.01 -36.14
N GLU A 218 60.97 15.42 -35.55
CA GLU A 218 61.77 16.07 -34.50
C GLU A 218 62.68 17.16 -35.07
N ALA A 219 63.23 16.91 -36.27
CA ALA A 219 64.09 17.84 -36.97
C ALA A 219 63.29 18.59 -38.04
N ILE A 220 62.95 19.85 -37.74
CA ILE A 220 62.24 20.74 -38.65
C ILE A 220 63.17 21.88 -39.04
N SER A 221 63.20 22.21 -40.32
CA SER A 221 63.81 23.42 -40.84
C SER A 221 62.72 24.44 -41.15
N VAL A 222 62.96 25.69 -40.80
CA VAL A 222 62.07 26.81 -41.09
C VAL A 222 62.82 27.82 -41.95
N PHE A 223 62.14 28.30 -42.98
CA PHE A 223 62.60 29.38 -43.84
C PHE A 223 61.40 30.25 -44.17
N VAL A 224 61.59 31.57 -44.17
CA VAL A 224 60.56 32.52 -44.57
C VAL A 224 61.14 33.34 -45.71
N ASP A 225 60.42 33.43 -46.83
CA ASP A 225 60.86 34.25 -47.95
C ASP A 225 60.62 35.74 -47.72
N ASP A 226 61.14 36.57 -48.62
CA ASP A 226 61.03 38.03 -48.61
C ASP A 226 59.59 38.54 -48.71
N VAL A 227 58.67 37.71 -49.21
CA VAL A 227 57.23 38.01 -49.30
C VAL A 227 56.46 37.49 -48.06
N GLY A 228 57.14 36.81 -47.14
CA GLY A 228 56.56 36.27 -45.90
C GLY A 228 56.02 34.84 -46.01
N THR A 229 56.19 34.15 -47.13
CA THR A 229 55.80 32.73 -47.27
C THR A 229 56.62 31.87 -46.33
N LEU A 230 55.93 31.09 -45.49
CA LEU A 230 56.55 30.14 -44.59
C LEU A 230 56.83 28.82 -45.32
N TRP A 231 58.07 28.37 -45.25
CA TRP A 231 58.52 27.07 -45.73
C TRP A 231 58.98 26.24 -44.54
N LEU A 232 58.33 25.09 -44.35
CA LEU A 232 58.73 24.10 -43.34
C LEU A 232 59.27 22.86 -44.07
N GLY A 233 60.47 22.43 -43.74
CA GLY A 233 61.05 21.20 -44.27
C GLY A 233 61.29 20.19 -43.16
N ASP A 234 60.92 18.94 -43.40
CA ASP A 234 61.41 17.79 -42.61
C ASP A 234 62.40 16.96 -43.45
N GLN A 235 62.78 15.78 -42.96
CA GLN A 235 63.71 14.88 -43.66
C GLN A 235 63.18 14.33 -44.99
N LEU A 236 61.87 14.39 -45.25
CA LEU A 236 61.21 13.73 -46.38
C LEU A 236 60.49 14.72 -47.31
N ARG A 237 60.00 15.83 -46.78
CA ARG A 237 59.03 16.71 -47.44
C ARG A 237 59.34 18.17 -47.17
N LEU A 238 59.01 18.98 -48.17
CA LEU A 238 59.00 20.44 -48.08
C LEU A 238 57.55 20.92 -48.16
N PHE A 239 57.12 21.66 -47.15
CA PHE A 239 55.80 22.24 -47.02
C PHE A 239 55.88 23.75 -47.27
N ARG A 240 55.00 24.25 -48.13
CA ARG A 240 54.89 25.67 -48.46
C ARG A 240 53.56 26.21 -47.94
N TYR A 241 53.64 27.21 -47.09
CA TYR A 241 52.51 27.96 -46.55
C TYR A 241 52.58 29.39 -47.07
N ALA A 242 51.73 29.71 -48.05
CA ALA A 242 51.57 31.09 -48.47
C ALA A 242 51.00 31.90 -47.30
N ALA A 243 51.81 32.77 -46.71
CA ALA A 243 51.31 33.80 -45.81
C ALA A 243 50.52 34.78 -46.67
N ARG A 244 49.23 34.54 -46.85
CA ARG A 244 48.36 35.61 -47.33
C ARG A 244 48.27 36.62 -46.20
N ALA A 245 49.02 37.72 -46.33
CA ALA A 245 48.80 38.93 -45.56
C ALA A 245 47.32 39.31 -45.65
N GLY A 246 46.62 39.29 -44.52
CA GLY A 246 45.30 39.94 -44.36
C GLY A 246 44.15 39.41 -45.20
N ALA A 247 44.27 38.30 -45.93
CA ALA A 247 43.10 37.69 -46.53
C ALA A 247 42.42 36.84 -45.47
N ASP A 248 41.42 37.43 -44.82
CA ASP A 248 40.12 36.78 -44.67
C ASP A 248 39.82 36.07 -46.00
N VAL A 249 40.31 34.84 -46.18
CA VAL A 249 39.39 33.83 -46.66
C VAL A 249 38.35 33.89 -45.56
N PRO A 250 37.13 34.43 -45.79
CA PRO A 250 36.07 34.15 -44.84
C PRO A 250 36.14 32.64 -44.72
N ASP A 251 36.57 32.10 -43.56
CA ASP A 251 36.32 30.71 -43.21
C ASP A 251 34.81 30.66 -43.42
N PRO A 252 34.30 30.09 -44.53
CA PRO A 252 32.91 30.27 -44.86
C PRO A 252 32.22 29.59 -43.70
N ALA A 253 31.65 30.39 -42.78
CA ALA A 253 31.47 30.00 -41.37
C ALA A 253 31.15 28.52 -41.35
N PRO A 254 32.08 27.63 -40.89
CA PRO A 254 32.04 26.22 -41.26
C PRO A 254 30.61 25.75 -41.04
N PRO A 255 29.93 25.20 -42.07
CA PRO A 255 28.49 24.99 -42.02
C PRO A 255 28.19 24.30 -40.70
N GLY A 256 27.41 24.97 -39.83
CA GLY A 256 27.28 24.55 -38.44
C GLY A 256 26.98 23.06 -38.37
N PHE A 257 27.93 22.29 -37.83
CA PHE A 257 27.82 20.84 -37.85
C PHE A 257 26.93 20.36 -36.69
N ALA A 258 26.38 19.16 -36.84
CA ALA A 258 25.53 18.55 -35.83
C ALA A 258 26.05 17.13 -35.51
N PRO A 259 26.19 16.76 -34.23
CA PRO A 259 26.52 15.40 -33.83
C PRO A 259 25.34 14.49 -34.17
N LEU A 260 25.60 13.44 -34.93
CA LEU A 260 24.60 12.44 -35.27
C LEU A 260 24.60 11.34 -34.21
N ILE A 261 23.44 11.08 -33.61
CA ILE A 261 23.25 9.87 -32.80
C ILE A 261 23.17 8.69 -33.77
N ARG A 262 24.17 7.82 -33.71
CA ARG A 262 24.32 6.69 -34.64
C ARG A 262 23.68 5.43 -34.10
N ARG A 263 23.84 5.17 -32.80
CA ARG A 263 23.24 3.99 -32.16
C ARG A 263 22.80 4.28 -30.72
N LEU A 264 21.68 3.70 -30.34
CA LEU A 264 21.28 3.53 -28.94
C LEU A 264 21.18 2.03 -28.68
N ILE A 265 21.86 1.56 -27.64
CA ILE A 265 22.01 0.13 -27.33
C ILE A 265 21.64 -0.09 -25.86
N ALA A 266 20.83 -1.10 -25.58
CA ALA A 266 20.64 -1.61 -24.23
C ALA A 266 21.81 -2.56 -23.88
N PRO A 267 22.73 -2.20 -22.96
CA PRO A 267 23.98 -2.92 -22.74
C PRO A 267 23.81 -4.34 -22.19
N LYS A 268 22.76 -4.58 -21.40
CA LYS A 268 22.52 -5.84 -20.70
C LYS A 268 22.43 -7.03 -21.66
N ASP A 269 21.68 -6.83 -22.74
CA ASP A 269 21.41 -7.88 -23.75
C ASP A 269 21.96 -7.49 -25.13
N ASN A 270 22.77 -6.41 -25.19
CA ASN A 270 23.33 -5.82 -26.41
C ASN A 270 22.29 -5.53 -27.52
N ARG A 271 21.05 -5.22 -27.13
CA ARG A 271 19.93 -4.98 -28.04
C ARG A 271 20.01 -3.58 -28.66
N LEU A 272 19.95 -3.50 -29.98
CA LEU A 272 19.89 -2.22 -30.70
C LEU A 272 18.49 -1.59 -30.54
N LEU A 273 18.41 -0.44 -29.88
CA LEU A 273 17.19 0.33 -29.70
C LEU A 273 16.98 1.33 -30.84
N TYR A 274 18.08 1.89 -31.35
CA TYR A 274 18.07 2.83 -32.49
C TYR A 274 19.37 2.70 -33.29
N GLY A 275 19.27 2.75 -34.63
CA GLY A 275 20.37 2.47 -35.55
C GLY A 275 20.79 3.62 -36.48
N GLY A 276 20.32 4.84 -36.25
CA GLY A 276 20.73 6.01 -37.05
C GLY A 276 20.16 6.02 -38.47
N THR A 277 19.08 5.30 -38.73
CA THR A 277 18.36 5.27 -40.01
C THR A 277 17.44 6.49 -40.18
N PRO A 278 17.35 7.07 -41.39
CA PRO A 278 16.42 8.17 -41.69
C PRO A 278 14.94 7.75 -41.70
N HIS A 279 14.65 6.44 -41.64
CA HIS A 279 13.29 5.90 -41.56
C HIS A 279 12.91 5.61 -40.10
N ARG A 280 12.75 6.68 -39.33
CA ARG A 280 11.79 6.65 -38.24
C ARG A 280 10.51 7.24 -38.82
N GLU A 281 9.42 6.48 -38.87
CA GLU A 281 8.13 6.94 -39.42
C GLU A 281 7.67 8.29 -38.82
N ASP A 282 8.10 8.56 -37.58
CA ASP A 282 8.02 9.86 -36.95
C ASP A 282 9.32 10.19 -36.19
N PRO A 283 10.21 11.05 -36.75
CA PRO A 283 11.46 11.48 -36.12
C PRO A 283 11.27 12.23 -34.79
N GLY A 284 10.06 12.77 -34.55
CA GLY A 284 9.71 13.52 -33.34
C GLY A 284 9.18 12.66 -32.20
N SER A 285 8.70 11.45 -32.50
CA SER A 285 8.19 10.53 -31.48
C SER A 285 9.30 10.12 -30.49
N PRO A 286 9.02 10.04 -29.17
CA PRO A 286 10.00 9.55 -28.20
C PRO A 286 10.28 8.06 -28.41
N LEU A 287 11.53 7.63 -28.29
CA LEU A 287 11.88 6.21 -28.41
C LEU A 287 11.50 5.46 -27.12
N PRO A 288 10.63 4.43 -27.18
CA PRO A 288 10.28 3.65 -26.00
C PRO A 288 11.45 2.75 -25.57
N VAL A 289 11.86 2.89 -24.31
CA VAL A 289 12.89 2.08 -23.65
C VAL A 289 12.27 1.41 -22.44
N ARG A 290 12.59 0.15 -22.18
CA ARG A 290 11.99 -0.59 -21.05
C ARG A 290 12.53 -0.03 -19.73
N TYR A 291 11.66 0.09 -18.73
CA TYR A 291 12.07 0.41 -17.37
C TYR A 291 13.20 -0.50 -16.88
N GLY A 292 14.23 0.10 -16.26
CA GLY A 292 15.40 -0.61 -15.74
C GLY A 292 16.45 -1.03 -16.79
N GLU A 293 16.27 -0.68 -18.06
CA GLU A 293 17.35 -0.82 -19.05
C GLU A 293 18.33 0.35 -18.98
N ASP A 294 19.62 0.03 -18.93
CA ASP A 294 20.67 1.01 -19.19
C ASP A 294 20.70 1.39 -20.67
N LEU A 295 21.26 2.57 -20.97
CA LEU A 295 21.38 3.08 -22.32
C LEU A 295 22.83 3.39 -22.64
N ARG A 296 23.36 2.80 -23.72
CA ARG A 296 24.64 3.20 -24.31
C ARG A 296 24.38 3.94 -25.62
N VAL A 297 24.79 5.20 -25.65
CA VAL A 297 24.70 6.08 -26.81
C VAL A 297 26.01 6.02 -27.58
N ARG A 298 25.93 5.94 -28.90
CA ARG A 298 27.07 6.13 -29.81
C ARG A 298 26.77 7.26 -30.77
N VAL A 299 27.70 8.21 -30.85
CA VAL A 299 27.57 9.44 -31.66
C VAL A 299 28.67 9.53 -32.70
N ALA A 300 28.44 10.33 -33.73
CA ALA A 300 29.46 10.70 -34.71
C ALA A 300 29.18 12.12 -35.22
N SER A 301 30.21 12.96 -35.24
CA SER A 301 30.18 14.27 -35.90
C SER A 301 31.05 14.21 -37.15
N PRO A 302 30.51 13.76 -38.30
CA PRO A 302 31.31 13.64 -39.52
C PRO A 302 31.78 15.02 -39.97
N GLN A 303 33.08 15.24 -39.92
CA GLN A 303 33.76 16.41 -40.47
C GLN A 303 34.86 15.91 -41.39
N TYR A 304 34.96 16.49 -42.58
CA TYR A 304 36.01 16.17 -43.54
C TYR A 304 37.15 17.18 -43.37
N GLY A 305 38.38 16.69 -43.36
CA GLY A 305 39.59 17.53 -43.29
C GLY A 305 40.12 17.81 -41.88
N THR A 306 39.54 17.22 -40.83
CA THR A 306 40.08 17.31 -39.47
C THR A 306 41.03 16.14 -39.17
N THR A 307 42.11 16.41 -38.42
CA THR A 307 43.13 15.39 -38.08
C THR A 307 42.92 14.77 -36.70
N THR A 308 42.19 15.46 -35.82
CA THR A 308 41.83 14.96 -34.49
C THR A 308 40.34 14.60 -34.40
N PRO A 309 39.98 13.56 -33.64
CA PRO A 309 38.58 13.23 -33.41
C PRO A 309 37.91 14.36 -32.60
N PRO A 310 36.64 14.70 -32.91
CA PRO A 310 35.91 15.69 -32.16
C PRO A 310 35.63 15.21 -30.73
N GLU A 311 35.54 16.17 -29.81
CA GLU A 311 35.13 15.91 -28.44
C GLU A 311 33.62 16.09 -28.29
N TYR A 312 33.03 15.39 -27.32
CA TYR A 312 31.60 15.36 -27.06
C TYR A 312 31.31 15.64 -25.59
N ARG A 313 30.17 16.29 -25.36
CA ARG A 313 29.53 16.37 -24.05
C ARG A 313 28.06 15.98 -24.18
N TYR A 314 27.52 15.44 -23.09
CA TYR A 314 26.19 14.85 -23.06
C TYR A 314 25.42 15.39 -21.86
N ARG A 315 24.10 15.49 -22.00
CA ARG A 315 23.18 15.66 -20.87
C ARG A 315 21.85 14.99 -21.15
N LEU A 316 21.14 14.61 -20.10
CA LEU A 316 19.85 13.95 -20.20
C LEU A 316 18.80 14.81 -19.47
N LEU A 317 18.08 15.65 -20.22
CA LEU A 317 17.02 16.47 -19.65
C LEU A 317 15.90 15.58 -19.12
N GLY A 318 15.43 15.89 -17.90
CA GLY A 318 14.57 15.03 -17.09
C GLY A 318 15.33 14.29 -15.98
N ARG A 319 16.67 14.31 -16.00
CA ARG A 319 17.53 13.77 -14.93
C ARG A 319 18.69 14.70 -14.57
N ASP A 320 19.41 15.19 -15.58
CA ASP A 320 20.62 15.98 -15.45
C ASP A 320 20.38 17.41 -15.98
N ASP A 321 20.64 18.44 -15.17
CA ASP A 321 20.51 19.85 -15.59
C ASP A 321 21.80 20.39 -16.24
N GLU A 322 22.96 19.89 -15.79
CA GLU A 322 24.29 20.30 -16.27
C GLU A 322 24.83 19.38 -17.37
N TRP A 323 25.84 19.86 -18.10
CA TRP A 323 26.54 19.07 -19.11
C TRP A 323 27.65 18.22 -18.48
N SER A 324 27.89 17.04 -19.05
CA SER A 324 29.11 16.29 -18.73
C SER A 324 30.38 17.02 -19.16
N ASP A 325 31.51 16.62 -18.60
CA ASP A 325 32.83 16.99 -19.11
C ASP A 325 33.00 16.60 -20.59
N TRP A 326 33.92 17.29 -21.26
CA TRP A 326 34.33 16.99 -22.63
C TRP A 326 35.07 15.66 -22.69
N SER A 327 34.72 14.83 -23.66
CA SER A 327 35.37 13.54 -23.90
C SER A 327 35.52 13.25 -25.38
N SER A 328 36.69 12.76 -25.80
CA SER A 328 36.92 12.26 -27.15
C SER A 328 36.25 10.89 -27.41
N ALA A 329 35.70 10.25 -26.36
CA ALA A 329 34.98 9.00 -26.50
C ALA A 329 33.64 9.24 -27.23
N PRO A 330 33.40 8.59 -28.39
CA PRO A 330 32.15 8.74 -29.16
C PRO A 330 30.98 7.95 -28.54
N THR A 331 31.10 7.54 -27.28
CA THR A 331 30.11 6.75 -26.58
C THR A 331 29.94 7.19 -25.13
N ARG A 332 28.69 7.20 -24.65
CA ARG A 332 28.35 7.46 -23.25
C ARG A 332 27.33 6.44 -22.76
N ARG A 333 27.47 5.99 -21.51
CA ARG A 333 26.47 5.14 -20.84
C ARG A 333 25.65 5.98 -19.86
N PHE A 334 24.37 5.70 -19.83
CA PHE A 334 23.39 6.20 -18.88
C PHE A 334 22.71 4.99 -18.22
N ASN A 335 22.35 5.14 -16.97
CA ASN A 335 21.82 4.11 -16.07
C ASN A 335 20.72 4.70 -15.19
N ASP A 336 20.01 3.83 -14.47
CA ASP A 336 19.06 4.19 -13.41
C ASP A 336 17.96 5.15 -13.88
N PHE A 337 17.31 4.79 -14.98
CA PHE A 337 16.17 5.54 -15.52
C PHE A 337 14.89 5.24 -14.73
N TRP A 338 14.16 6.29 -14.38
CA TRP A 338 12.78 6.18 -13.87
C TRP A 338 11.77 6.21 -15.03
N GLU A 339 10.51 5.85 -14.79
CA GLU A 339 9.47 6.05 -15.81
C GLU A 339 9.26 7.54 -16.14
N GLY A 340 9.13 7.86 -17.43
CA GLY A 340 8.90 9.24 -17.87
C GLY A 340 9.52 9.57 -19.22
N THR A 341 9.40 10.85 -19.59
CA THR A 341 9.93 11.38 -20.85
C THR A 341 11.27 12.08 -20.60
N TYR A 342 12.29 11.70 -21.36
CA TYR A 342 13.62 12.27 -21.31
C TYR A 342 14.02 12.85 -22.66
N ARG A 343 14.95 13.81 -22.65
CA ARG A 343 15.60 14.28 -23.88
C ARG A 343 17.10 14.16 -23.76
N LEU A 344 17.67 13.22 -24.50
CA LEU A 344 19.10 13.08 -24.64
C LEU A 344 19.63 14.22 -25.52
N GLN A 345 20.56 15.00 -25.00
CA GLN A 345 21.22 16.07 -25.73
C GLN A 345 22.72 15.80 -25.87
N VAL A 346 23.22 16.07 -27.06
CA VAL A 346 24.63 15.90 -27.41
C VAL A 346 25.13 17.17 -28.07
N GLN A 347 26.31 17.60 -27.65
CA GLN A 347 27.05 18.66 -28.32
C GLN A 347 28.48 18.19 -28.56
N ALA A 348 29.05 18.61 -29.69
CA ALA A 348 30.40 18.29 -30.08
C ALA A 348 31.24 19.54 -30.27
N ARG A 349 32.55 19.41 -30.11
CA ARG A 349 33.56 20.44 -30.33
C ARG A 349 34.63 19.89 -31.28
N ASN A 350 34.97 20.63 -32.32
CA ASN A 350 35.99 20.21 -33.28
C ASN A 350 37.40 20.66 -32.86
N GLU A 351 38.40 20.33 -33.68
CA GLU A 351 39.83 20.62 -33.43
C GLU A 351 40.15 22.12 -33.33
N ARG A 352 39.31 22.98 -33.93
CA ARG A 352 39.43 24.44 -33.85
C ARG A 352 38.69 25.04 -32.65
N GLY A 353 38.11 24.21 -31.78
CA GLY A 353 37.31 24.66 -30.64
C GLY A 353 35.88 25.11 -31.00
N GLN A 354 35.45 24.98 -32.26
CA GLN A 354 34.10 25.36 -32.69
C GLN A 354 33.05 24.41 -32.13
N LEU A 355 32.00 24.97 -31.54
CA LEU A 355 30.88 24.21 -30.98
C LEU A 355 29.85 23.85 -32.05
N SER A 356 29.34 22.62 -31.97
CA SER A 356 28.25 22.13 -32.80
C SER A 356 26.89 22.67 -32.38
N ARG A 357 25.88 22.51 -33.25
CA ARG A 357 24.47 22.57 -32.83
C ARG A 357 24.18 21.46 -31.83
N ILE A 358 23.26 21.72 -30.90
CA ILE A 358 22.81 20.70 -29.94
C ILE A 358 21.86 19.75 -30.67
N THR A 359 22.18 18.46 -30.68
CA THR A 359 21.27 17.43 -31.18
C THR A 359 20.48 16.87 -30.01
N SER A 360 19.15 16.93 -30.11
CA SER A 360 18.22 16.42 -29.10
C SER A 360 17.51 15.18 -29.62
N PHE A 361 17.41 14.14 -28.79
CA PHE A 361 16.72 12.90 -29.12
C PHE A 361 15.73 12.54 -28.01
N PRO A 362 14.42 12.49 -28.32
CA PRO A 362 13.40 12.20 -27.32
C PRO A 362 13.39 10.70 -26.97
N LEU A 363 13.29 10.41 -25.69
CA LEU A 363 13.27 9.07 -25.10
C LEU A 363 12.05 8.98 -24.18
N GLU A 364 11.39 7.83 -24.13
CA GLU A 364 10.33 7.55 -23.18
C GLU A 364 10.61 6.21 -22.50
N ILE A 365 10.66 6.22 -21.18
CA ILE A 365 10.87 5.01 -20.39
C ILE A 365 9.49 4.45 -20.06
N ILE A 366 9.12 3.35 -20.72
CA ILE A 366 7.81 2.75 -20.52
C ILE A 366 7.73 2.12 -19.12
N PRO A 367 6.65 2.38 -18.36
CA PRO A 367 6.49 1.83 -17.02
C PRO A 367 6.46 0.30 -17.05
N PRO A 368 6.94 -0.36 -15.99
CA PRO A 368 6.92 -1.81 -15.91
C PRO A 368 5.48 -2.34 -15.84
N TRP A 369 5.27 -3.58 -16.28
CA TRP A 369 3.93 -4.18 -16.40
C TRP A 369 3.12 -4.12 -15.10
N TYR A 370 3.77 -4.25 -13.93
CA TYR A 370 3.13 -4.23 -12.61
C TYR A 370 2.68 -2.83 -12.14
N ARG A 371 3.05 -1.77 -12.87
CA ARG A 371 2.56 -0.39 -12.68
C ARG A 371 1.73 0.09 -13.88
N SER A 372 1.34 -0.82 -14.76
CA SER A 372 0.41 -0.51 -15.85
C SER A 372 -1.03 -0.37 -15.32
N ILE A 373 -1.88 0.33 -16.07
CA ILE A 373 -3.32 0.46 -15.76
C ILE A 373 -3.98 -0.92 -15.60
N TRP A 374 -3.59 -1.90 -16.44
CA TRP A 374 -4.09 -3.28 -16.35
C TRP A 374 -3.69 -3.97 -15.04
N ALA A 375 -2.47 -3.77 -14.55
CA ALA A 375 -2.06 -4.31 -13.26
C ALA A 375 -2.90 -3.72 -12.11
N TYR A 376 -3.16 -2.41 -12.14
CA TYR A 376 -4.05 -1.77 -11.16
C TYR A 376 -5.49 -2.29 -11.24
N LEU A 377 -6.01 -2.59 -12.44
CA LEU A 377 -7.32 -3.24 -12.59
C LEU A 377 -7.33 -4.65 -11.99
N VAL A 378 -6.28 -5.45 -12.21
CA VAL A 378 -6.13 -6.78 -11.60
C VAL A 378 -6.03 -6.69 -10.08
N TYR A 379 -5.26 -5.73 -9.55
CA TYR A 379 -5.19 -5.48 -8.10
C TYR A 379 -6.55 -5.08 -7.53
N GLY A 380 -7.29 -4.22 -8.23
CA GLY A 380 -8.65 -3.83 -7.86
C GLY A 380 -9.62 -5.01 -7.84
N LEU A 381 -9.59 -5.86 -8.87
CA LEU A 381 -10.40 -7.08 -8.93
C LEU A 381 -10.02 -8.08 -7.84
N GLY A 382 -8.72 -8.27 -7.58
CA GLY A 382 -8.23 -9.10 -6.49
C GLY A 382 -8.72 -8.60 -5.12
N PHE A 383 -8.66 -7.28 -4.90
CA PHE A 383 -9.19 -6.64 -3.70
C PHE A 383 -10.70 -6.83 -3.57
N LEU A 384 -11.47 -6.64 -4.65
CA LEU A 384 -12.92 -6.90 -4.67
C LEU A 384 -13.24 -8.36 -4.41
N GLY A 385 -12.47 -9.29 -4.96
CA GLY A 385 -12.60 -10.73 -4.70
C GLY A 385 -12.34 -11.08 -3.24
N LEU A 386 -11.30 -10.51 -2.64
CA LEU A 386 -11.00 -10.65 -1.21
C LEU A 386 -12.12 -10.04 -0.34
N ALA A 387 -12.60 -8.84 -0.67
CA ALA A 387 -13.70 -8.19 0.03
C ALA A 387 -15.00 -9.02 -0.07
N TYR A 388 -15.30 -9.57 -1.24
CA TYR A 388 -16.42 -10.47 -1.45
C TYR A 388 -16.27 -11.77 -0.66
N GLY A 389 -15.09 -12.39 -0.69
CA GLY A 389 -14.77 -13.59 0.09
C GLY A 389 -14.93 -13.36 1.60
N ALA A 390 -14.40 -12.25 2.11
CA ALA A 390 -14.58 -11.83 3.50
C ALA A 390 -16.06 -11.62 3.83
N ARG A 391 -16.81 -10.89 2.98
CA ARG A 391 -18.26 -10.69 3.16
C ARG A 391 -19.02 -12.01 3.19
N ARG A 392 -18.74 -12.93 2.27
CA ARG A 392 -19.36 -14.27 2.24
C ARG A 392 -19.02 -15.07 3.49
N PHE A 393 -17.77 -15.00 3.95
CA PHE A 393 -17.34 -15.63 5.19
C PHE A 393 -18.11 -15.10 6.41
N TYR A 394 -18.27 -13.77 6.51
CA TYR A 394 -19.06 -13.14 7.58
C TYR A 394 -20.53 -13.59 7.54
N ILE A 395 -21.18 -13.56 6.37
CA ILE A 395 -22.57 -14.00 6.22
C ILE A 395 -22.76 -15.46 6.63
N VAL A 396 -21.92 -16.37 6.13
CA VAL A 396 -22.00 -17.81 6.47
C VAL A 396 -21.75 -18.04 7.97
N LYS A 397 -20.88 -17.26 8.59
CA LYS A 397 -20.63 -17.31 10.04
C LYS A 397 -21.86 -16.87 10.84
N GLU A 398 -22.57 -15.86 10.38
CA GLU A 398 -23.84 -15.37 10.95
C GLU A 398 -24.94 -16.44 10.85
N GLU A 399 -25.13 -17.02 9.67
CA GLU A 399 -26.12 -18.08 9.42
C GLU A 399 -25.87 -19.31 10.29
N LYS A 400 -24.61 -19.73 10.45
CA LYS A 400 -24.24 -20.83 11.36
C LYS A 400 -24.55 -20.49 12.81
N ARG A 401 -24.37 -19.24 13.25
CA ARG A 401 -24.74 -18.83 14.62
C ARG A 401 -26.24 -18.86 14.82
N GLN A 402 -27.02 -18.39 13.84
CA GLN A 402 -28.48 -18.45 13.91
C GLN A 402 -29.00 -19.88 13.90
N ALA A 403 -28.46 -20.76 13.06
CA ALA A 403 -28.80 -22.18 13.03
C ALA A 403 -28.53 -22.85 14.38
N ARG A 404 -27.35 -22.62 14.98
CA ARG A 404 -27.02 -23.14 16.33
C ARG A 404 -27.99 -22.65 17.40
N ARG A 405 -28.38 -21.37 17.38
CA ARG A 405 -29.38 -20.82 18.30
C ARG A 405 -30.75 -21.47 18.12
N ARG A 406 -31.18 -21.71 16.87
CA ARG A 406 -32.45 -22.40 16.57
C ARG A 406 -32.42 -23.84 17.09
N VAL A 407 -31.34 -24.57 16.86
CA VAL A 407 -31.18 -25.94 17.37
C VAL A 407 -31.23 -25.97 18.90
N GLN A 408 -30.48 -25.09 19.58
CA GLN A 408 -30.52 -25.00 21.05
C GLN A 408 -31.91 -24.61 21.58
N LYS A 409 -32.63 -23.74 20.87
CA LYS A 409 -34.00 -23.36 21.26
C LYS A 409 -34.94 -24.56 21.15
N LEU A 410 -34.91 -25.29 20.04
CA LEU A 410 -35.73 -26.48 19.83
C LEU A 410 -35.39 -27.59 20.83
N GLU A 411 -34.12 -27.78 21.16
CA GLU A 411 -33.69 -28.76 22.16
C GLU A 411 -34.22 -28.40 23.57
N ARG A 412 -34.15 -27.12 23.95
CA ARG A 412 -34.74 -26.64 25.21
C ARG A 412 -36.26 -26.82 25.24
N GLU A 413 -36.94 -26.47 24.16
CA GLU A 413 -38.40 -26.65 24.03
C GLU A 413 -38.77 -28.13 24.16
N ARG A 414 -38.02 -29.04 23.52
CA ARG A 414 -38.22 -30.50 23.66
C ARG A 414 -38.02 -30.97 25.10
N VAL A 415 -36.93 -30.58 25.76
CA VAL A 415 -36.66 -30.97 27.15
C VAL A 415 -37.75 -30.44 28.10
N VAL A 416 -38.21 -29.21 27.90
CA VAL A 416 -39.30 -28.62 28.69
C VAL A 416 -40.61 -29.38 28.43
N ALA A 417 -40.95 -29.64 27.17
CA ALA A 417 -42.15 -30.40 26.81
C ALA A 417 -42.13 -31.82 27.40
N GLU A 418 -40.99 -32.51 27.39
CA GLU A 418 -40.86 -33.85 27.98
C GLU A 418 -40.98 -33.82 29.51
N ARG A 419 -40.40 -32.82 30.17
CA ARG A 419 -40.58 -32.61 31.61
C ARG A 419 -42.03 -32.31 31.97
N LEU A 420 -42.69 -31.46 31.18
CA LEU A 420 -44.09 -31.11 31.38
C LEU A 420 -45.00 -32.33 31.18
N LYS A 421 -44.73 -33.14 30.14
CA LYS A 421 -45.45 -34.40 29.91
C LYS A 421 -45.28 -35.36 31.09
N LYS A 422 -44.04 -35.60 31.55
CA LYS A 422 -43.77 -36.45 32.72
C LYS A 422 -44.44 -35.93 34.00
N ALA A 423 -44.49 -34.62 34.21
CA ALA A 423 -45.18 -34.03 35.35
C ALA A 423 -46.70 -34.21 35.26
N ASN A 424 -47.28 -34.02 34.06
CA ASN A 424 -48.71 -34.23 33.82
C ASN A 424 -49.11 -35.70 34.00
N ASP A 425 -48.33 -36.64 33.46
CA ASP A 425 -48.58 -38.07 33.62
C ASP A 425 -48.57 -38.48 35.11
N ARG A 426 -47.62 -37.96 35.91
CA ARG A 426 -47.58 -38.16 37.36
C ARG A 426 -48.78 -37.56 38.09
N LEU A 427 -49.24 -36.38 37.68
CA LEU A 427 -50.42 -35.74 38.27
C LEU A 427 -51.68 -36.56 37.98
N ARG A 428 -51.84 -37.06 36.75
CA ARG A 428 -52.96 -37.93 36.37
C ARG A 428 -52.97 -39.24 37.14
N GLU A 429 -51.80 -39.87 37.27
CA GLU A 429 -51.65 -41.09 38.06
C GLU A 429 -51.98 -40.85 39.55
N ALA A 430 -51.51 -39.73 40.12
CA ALA A 430 -51.82 -39.36 41.49
C ALA A 430 -53.32 -39.07 41.71
N ASN A 431 -53.98 -38.41 40.75
CA ASN A 431 -55.43 -38.18 40.83
C ASN A 431 -56.22 -39.48 40.78
N ARG A 432 -55.90 -40.37 39.84
CA ARG A 432 -56.58 -41.67 39.72
C ARG A 432 -56.40 -42.53 40.97
N LEU A 433 -55.18 -42.60 41.50
CA LEU A 433 -54.92 -43.33 42.75
C LEU A 433 -55.68 -42.74 43.94
N LYS A 434 -55.88 -41.42 43.97
CA LYS A 434 -56.68 -40.74 45.00
C LYS A 434 -58.16 -41.10 44.86
N GLU A 435 -58.70 -41.12 43.65
CA GLU A 435 -60.10 -41.51 43.36
C GLU A 435 -60.35 -42.97 43.74
N ASP A 436 -59.51 -43.90 43.25
CA ASP A 436 -59.60 -45.33 43.57
C ASP A 436 -59.53 -45.60 45.08
N PHE A 437 -58.66 -44.87 45.80
CA PHE A 437 -58.54 -44.99 47.25
C PHE A 437 -59.80 -44.53 47.99
N LEU A 438 -60.41 -43.41 47.57
CA LEU A 438 -61.62 -42.88 48.19
C LEU A 438 -62.81 -43.82 47.94
N ALA A 439 -62.99 -44.31 46.71
CA ALA A 439 -64.06 -45.25 46.36
C ALA A 439 -63.93 -46.57 47.13
N THR A 440 -62.72 -47.14 47.22
CA THR A 440 -62.51 -48.41 47.93
C THR A 440 -62.72 -48.25 49.44
N THR A 441 -62.16 -47.20 50.04
CA THR A 441 -62.28 -46.97 51.49
C THR A 441 -63.74 -46.74 51.91
N SER A 442 -64.54 -46.13 51.04
CA SER A 442 -65.99 -45.93 51.25
C SER A 442 -66.74 -47.22 51.53
N HIS A 443 -66.53 -48.21 50.67
CA HIS A 443 -67.21 -49.49 50.73
C HIS A 443 -66.80 -50.26 51.99
N GLU A 444 -65.51 -50.19 52.33
CA GLU A 444 -64.93 -50.79 53.54
C GLU A 444 -65.38 -50.11 54.84
N LEU A 445 -65.74 -48.81 54.82
CA LEU A 445 -66.26 -48.10 55.99
C LEU A 445 -67.78 -48.25 56.17
N ARG A 446 -68.55 -48.34 55.07
CA ARG A 446 -70.02 -48.49 55.10
C ARG A 446 -70.45 -49.81 55.76
N THR A 447 -69.71 -50.88 55.49
CA THR A 447 -70.01 -52.24 55.95
C THR A 447 -69.92 -52.41 57.47
N PRO A 448 -68.79 -52.10 58.16
CA PRO A 448 -68.71 -52.23 59.61
C PRO A 448 -69.66 -51.28 60.34
N LEU A 449 -69.89 -50.08 59.81
CA LEU A 449 -70.83 -49.13 60.41
C LEU A 449 -72.27 -49.63 60.36
N THR A 450 -72.67 -50.26 59.25
CA THR A 450 -74.00 -50.89 59.13
C THR A 450 -74.15 -52.05 60.11
N ASN A 451 -73.10 -52.86 60.30
CA ASN A 451 -73.09 -53.96 61.26
C ASN A 451 -73.15 -53.49 62.72
N ILE A 452 -72.44 -52.41 63.07
CA ILE A 452 -72.51 -51.79 64.40
C ILE A 452 -73.93 -51.30 64.67
N LEU A 453 -74.55 -50.58 63.73
CA LEU A 453 -75.93 -50.10 63.87
C LEU A 453 -76.94 -51.23 64.02
N GLY A 454 -76.85 -52.28 63.18
CA GLY A 454 -77.74 -53.44 63.30
C GLY A 454 -77.53 -54.22 64.60
N SER A 455 -76.32 -54.26 65.14
CA SER A 455 -76.04 -54.91 66.44
C SER A 455 -76.63 -54.12 67.61
N LEU A 456 -76.63 -52.79 67.52
CA LEU A 456 -77.26 -51.91 68.51
C LEU A 456 -78.79 -52.07 68.50
N GLU A 457 -79.41 -52.19 67.32
CA GLU A 457 -80.85 -52.41 67.18
C GLU A 457 -81.30 -53.75 67.81
N VAL A 458 -80.50 -54.81 67.67
CA VAL A 458 -80.72 -56.10 68.36
C VAL A 458 -80.55 -55.97 69.87
N LEU A 459 -79.51 -55.27 70.34
CA LEU A 459 -79.27 -55.04 71.78
C LEU A 459 -80.40 -54.25 72.43
N ARG A 460 -80.99 -53.29 71.71
CA ARG A 460 -82.14 -52.48 72.17
C ARG A 460 -83.37 -53.33 72.51
N GLY A 461 -83.59 -54.43 71.78
CA GLY A 461 -84.69 -55.36 72.06
C GLY A 461 -84.46 -56.27 73.28
N MET A 462 -83.29 -56.24 73.91
CA MET A 462 -82.88 -57.19 74.97
C MET A 462 -82.65 -56.55 76.35
N MET A 463 -82.77 -55.22 76.51
CA MET A 463 -82.39 -54.51 77.73
C MET A 463 -83.53 -53.62 78.27
N GLU A 464 -83.68 -53.53 79.61
CA GLU A 464 -84.62 -52.61 80.29
C GLU A 464 -83.89 -51.88 81.45
N GLY A 465 -83.69 -50.55 81.34
CA GLY A 465 -83.08 -49.71 82.40
C GLY A 465 -82.38 -48.41 81.91
N GLU A 466 -81.68 -47.69 82.79
CA GLU A 466 -80.91 -46.45 82.45
C GLU A 466 -79.85 -46.65 81.33
N GLU A 467 -79.49 -47.90 81.03
CA GLU A 467 -78.54 -48.27 79.97
C GLU A 467 -79.10 -48.06 78.53
N THR A 468 -80.42 -47.93 78.39
CA THR A 468 -81.09 -47.67 77.10
C THR A 468 -80.77 -46.28 76.55
N GLU A 469 -80.55 -45.27 77.42
CA GLU A 469 -80.17 -43.91 76.99
C GLU A 469 -78.79 -43.87 76.31
N PHE A 470 -77.84 -44.72 76.75
CA PHE A 470 -76.53 -44.83 76.11
C PHE A 470 -76.61 -45.53 74.75
N LEU A 471 -77.48 -46.53 74.61
CA LEU A 471 -77.72 -47.20 73.31
C LEU A 471 -78.36 -46.23 72.32
N ASP A 472 -79.34 -45.44 72.76
CA ASP A 472 -79.99 -44.41 71.94
C ASP A 472 -78.98 -43.37 71.46
N MET A 473 -78.09 -42.92 72.35
CA MET A 473 -77.02 -41.98 72.00
C MET A 473 -76.02 -42.60 71.01
N ILE A 474 -75.63 -43.87 71.15
CA ILE A 474 -74.70 -44.53 70.23
C ILE A 474 -75.37 -44.77 68.88
N GLU A 475 -76.63 -45.18 68.86
CA GLU A 475 -77.41 -45.38 67.63
C GLU A 475 -77.58 -44.06 66.87
N GLU A 476 -77.93 -42.98 67.56
CA GLU A 476 -78.04 -41.65 66.99
C GLU A 476 -76.70 -41.16 66.43
N ASN A 477 -75.59 -41.35 67.17
CA ASN A 477 -74.25 -41.01 66.69
C ASN A 477 -73.80 -41.89 65.51
N GLY A 478 -74.18 -43.17 65.48
CA GLY A 478 -73.88 -44.07 64.38
C GLY A 478 -74.68 -43.73 63.11
N LYS A 479 -75.98 -43.42 63.25
CA LYS A 479 -76.81 -42.90 62.15
C LYS A 479 -76.26 -41.58 61.63
N ARG A 480 -75.83 -40.68 62.54
CA ARG A 480 -75.20 -39.41 62.19
C ARG A 480 -73.87 -39.60 61.46
N LEU A 481 -73.01 -40.52 61.90
CA LEU A 481 -71.76 -40.86 61.21
C LEU A 481 -72.03 -41.45 59.83
N LYS A 482 -73.03 -42.32 59.69
CA LYS A 482 -73.43 -42.91 58.41
C LYS A 482 -73.90 -41.85 57.42
N ARG A 483 -74.77 -40.92 57.86
CA ARG A 483 -75.21 -39.79 57.04
C ARG A 483 -74.05 -38.87 56.64
N THR A 484 -73.13 -38.60 57.56
CA THR A 484 -71.95 -37.76 57.30
C THR A 484 -71.00 -38.41 56.30
N LEU A 485 -70.75 -39.71 56.45
CA LEU A 485 -69.91 -40.48 55.56
C LEU A 485 -70.52 -40.50 54.16
N ASN A 486 -71.78 -40.90 54.02
CA ASN A 486 -72.45 -40.92 52.71
C ASN A 486 -72.41 -39.53 52.04
N ALA A 487 -72.75 -38.45 52.76
CA ALA A 487 -72.70 -37.10 52.19
C ALA A 487 -71.27 -36.67 51.74
N LEU A 488 -70.22 -37.12 52.43
CA LEU A 488 -68.84 -36.85 52.03
C LEU A 488 -68.43 -37.64 50.78
N LEU A 489 -69.02 -38.81 50.58
CA LEU A 489 -68.79 -39.66 49.41
C LEU A 489 -69.55 -39.17 48.20
N ASP A 490 -70.83 -38.84 48.35
CA ASP A 490 -71.65 -38.23 47.30
C ASP A 490 -70.95 -36.97 46.79
N LEU A 491 -70.42 -36.15 47.70
CA LEU A 491 -69.62 -34.98 47.34
C LEU A 491 -68.32 -35.32 46.60
N SER A 492 -67.66 -36.42 46.96
CA SER A 492 -66.45 -36.89 46.29
C SER A 492 -66.72 -37.40 44.87
N MET A 493 -67.82 -38.13 44.67
CA MET A 493 -68.25 -38.63 43.36
C MET A 493 -68.74 -37.49 42.45
N LEU A 494 -69.52 -36.56 43.00
CA LEU A 494 -69.92 -35.32 42.32
C LEU A 494 -68.71 -34.45 41.92
N ARG A 495 -67.58 -34.56 42.62
CA ARG A 495 -66.32 -33.87 42.29
C ARG A 495 -65.51 -34.55 41.19
N SER A 496 -65.50 -35.88 41.12
CA SER A 496 -64.84 -36.61 40.03
C SER A 496 -65.63 -36.54 38.73
N GLY A 497 -66.93 -36.20 38.80
CA GLY A 497 -67.81 -36.17 37.64
C GLY A 497 -68.12 -37.57 37.11
N GLU A 498 -68.01 -38.58 37.99
CA GLU A 498 -68.20 -40.00 37.67
C GLU A 498 -69.65 -40.47 37.77
N GLU A 499 -70.59 -39.60 38.20
CA GLU A 499 -72.03 -39.92 38.22
C GLU A 499 -72.70 -39.43 36.93
N ASP A 500 -73.19 -40.37 36.12
CA ASP A 500 -74.02 -40.11 34.95
C ASP A 500 -75.44 -39.71 35.40
N VAL A 501 -75.82 -38.45 35.20
CA VAL A 501 -77.17 -37.95 35.51
C VAL A 501 -78.14 -38.43 34.44
N GLU A 502 -79.18 -39.18 34.84
CA GLU A 502 -80.20 -39.69 33.91
C GLU A 502 -81.40 -38.74 33.85
N LEU A 503 -81.37 -37.80 32.90
CA LEU A 503 -82.45 -36.84 32.70
C LEU A 503 -83.66 -37.50 32.01
N THR A 504 -84.79 -37.58 32.71
CA THR A 504 -86.06 -38.09 32.19
C THR A 504 -87.21 -37.11 32.45
N PRO A 505 -88.25 -37.04 31.58
CA PRO A 505 -89.40 -36.18 31.82
C PRO A 505 -90.09 -36.53 33.14
N THR A 506 -89.96 -35.64 34.13
CA THR A 506 -90.44 -35.86 35.51
C THR A 506 -91.43 -34.76 35.88
N SER A 507 -92.56 -35.15 36.49
CA SER A 507 -93.57 -34.22 37.01
C SER A 507 -93.14 -33.66 38.37
N LEU A 508 -92.89 -32.35 38.42
CA LEU A 508 -92.49 -31.66 39.64
C LEU A 508 -93.58 -31.71 40.72
N ASP A 509 -94.85 -31.59 40.33
CA ASP A 509 -95.99 -31.62 41.25
C ASP A 509 -96.11 -32.99 41.94
N GLU A 510 -95.95 -34.08 41.18
CA GLU A 510 -96.01 -35.45 41.73
C GLU A 510 -94.84 -35.73 42.69
N CYS A 511 -93.63 -35.29 42.33
CA CYS A 511 -92.46 -35.45 43.18
C CYS A 511 -92.59 -34.64 44.48
N VAL A 512 -93.08 -33.39 44.39
CA VAL A 512 -93.33 -32.55 45.56
C VAL A 512 -94.42 -33.16 46.44
N GLU A 513 -95.51 -33.63 45.86
CA GLU A 513 -96.60 -34.28 46.62
C GLU A 513 -96.11 -35.49 47.41
N ARG A 514 -95.28 -36.33 46.78
CA ARG A 514 -94.70 -37.53 47.39
C ARG A 514 -93.80 -37.18 48.58
N VAL A 515 -92.82 -36.30 48.37
CA VAL A 515 -91.87 -35.89 49.42
C VAL A 515 -92.59 -35.15 50.54
N ALA A 516 -93.55 -34.28 50.21
CA ALA A 516 -94.33 -33.54 51.18
C ALA A 516 -95.26 -34.47 51.99
N SER A 517 -95.77 -35.55 51.38
CA SER A 517 -96.58 -36.55 52.09
C SER A 517 -95.74 -37.33 53.11
N ASP A 518 -94.51 -37.71 52.76
CA ASP A 518 -93.60 -38.41 53.66
C ASP A 518 -93.26 -37.57 54.90
N LEU A 519 -92.99 -36.28 54.72
CA LEU A 519 -92.53 -35.37 55.78
C LEU A 519 -93.67 -34.69 56.56
N ARG A 520 -94.93 -34.91 56.16
CA ARG A 520 -96.10 -34.33 56.84
C ARG A 520 -96.18 -34.78 58.30
N ALA A 521 -95.91 -36.06 58.57
CA ALA A 521 -95.93 -36.61 59.92
C ALA A 521 -94.88 -35.94 60.83
N ASP A 522 -93.67 -35.70 60.32
CA ASP A 522 -92.60 -35.04 61.07
C ASP A 522 -92.94 -33.59 61.43
N ALA A 523 -93.59 -32.86 60.51
CA ALA A 523 -94.06 -31.50 60.75
C ALA A 523 -95.18 -31.46 61.81
N GLU A 524 -96.14 -32.39 61.73
CA GLU A 524 -97.25 -32.50 62.67
C GLU A 524 -96.79 -32.93 64.07
N GLU A 525 -95.83 -33.86 64.17
CA GLU A 525 -95.21 -34.28 65.44
C GLU A 525 -94.50 -33.10 66.13
N LYS A 526 -93.89 -32.20 65.34
CA LYS A 526 -93.28 -30.96 65.84
C LYS A 526 -94.32 -29.85 66.12
N GLY A 527 -95.60 -30.05 65.82
CA GLY A 527 -96.69 -29.09 66.05
C GLY A 527 -96.76 -27.95 65.02
N LEU A 528 -96.15 -28.12 63.85
CA LEU A 528 -96.14 -27.11 62.77
C LEU A 528 -97.36 -27.26 61.85
N SER A 529 -97.85 -26.13 61.31
CA SER A 529 -98.85 -26.17 60.24
C SER A 529 -98.15 -26.44 58.90
N PHE A 530 -98.44 -27.58 58.28
CA PHE A 530 -97.84 -27.97 57.00
C PHE A 530 -98.84 -27.78 55.85
N ARG A 531 -98.49 -26.94 54.86
CA ARG A 531 -99.36 -26.62 53.71
C ARG A 531 -98.69 -27.01 52.40
N VAL A 532 -99.46 -27.58 51.48
CA VAL A 532 -99.00 -27.92 50.13
C VAL A 532 -99.95 -27.26 49.14
N ASP A 533 -99.43 -26.39 48.28
CA ASP A 533 -100.18 -25.64 47.27
C ASP A 533 -99.61 -25.93 45.87
N LEU A 534 -100.21 -26.92 45.19
CA LEU A 534 -99.77 -27.36 43.87
C LEU A 534 -100.47 -26.57 42.78
N SER A 535 -99.78 -26.36 41.66
CA SER A 535 -100.26 -25.56 40.52
C SER A 535 -101.56 -26.10 39.86
N GLY A 536 -101.92 -27.35 40.14
CA GLY A 536 -103.14 -28.01 39.69
C GLY A 536 -103.02 -28.71 38.33
N ALA A 537 -101.87 -28.62 37.66
CA ALA A 537 -101.53 -29.37 36.45
C ALA A 537 -100.05 -29.83 36.49
N PRO A 538 -99.73 -31.07 36.06
CA PRO A 538 -98.37 -31.59 36.16
C PRO A 538 -97.38 -30.72 35.36
N MET A 539 -96.34 -30.26 36.04
CA MET A 539 -95.28 -29.44 35.47
C MET A 539 -94.06 -30.29 35.19
N TRP A 540 -93.69 -30.39 33.90
CA TRP A 540 -92.64 -31.29 33.45
C TRP A 540 -91.28 -30.59 33.31
N ALA A 541 -90.23 -31.27 33.73
CA ALA A 541 -88.83 -30.95 33.48
C ALA A 541 -88.02 -32.24 33.25
N ASP A 542 -86.96 -32.17 32.45
CA ASP A 542 -86.07 -33.31 32.24
C ASP A 542 -85.11 -33.37 33.43
N LEU A 543 -85.36 -34.28 34.37
CA LEU A 543 -84.70 -34.36 35.66
C LEU A 543 -84.37 -35.81 36.00
N ASP A 544 -83.38 -35.99 36.86
CA ASP A 544 -83.21 -37.24 37.59
C ASP A 544 -84.16 -37.21 38.81
N GLU A 545 -85.14 -38.11 38.83
CA GLU A 545 -86.17 -38.16 39.86
C GLU A 545 -85.57 -38.34 41.26
N GLN A 546 -84.50 -39.14 41.40
CA GLN A 546 -83.87 -39.41 42.71
C GLN A 546 -83.16 -38.17 43.24
N TYR A 547 -82.43 -37.45 42.37
CA TYR A 547 -81.77 -36.20 42.77
C TYR A 547 -82.77 -35.08 43.05
N LEU A 548 -83.87 -35.01 42.31
CA LEU A 548 -84.96 -34.07 42.59
C LEU A 548 -85.58 -34.34 43.96
N GLU A 549 -85.92 -35.60 44.27
CA GLU A 549 -86.42 -35.99 45.60
C GLU A 549 -85.42 -35.62 46.70
N GLN A 550 -84.12 -35.83 46.47
CA GLN A 550 -83.07 -35.51 47.43
C GLN A 550 -82.98 -34.00 47.70
N ILE A 551 -83.07 -33.17 46.64
CA ILE A 551 -83.10 -31.70 46.78
C ILE A 551 -84.33 -31.29 47.59
N LEU A 552 -85.52 -31.74 47.20
CA LEU A 552 -86.79 -31.36 47.83
C LEU A 552 -86.83 -31.81 49.30
N ARG A 553 -86.42 -33.05 49.58
CA ARG A 553 -86.37 -33.59 50.95
C ARG A 553 -85.44 -32.76 51.82
N ASN A 554 -84.24 -32.43 51.32
CA ASN A 554 -83.31 -31.59 52.08
C ASN A 554 -83.86 -30.17 52.34
N LEU A 555 -84.53 -29.55 51.36
CA LEU A 555 -85.14 -28.23 51.56
C LEU A 555 -86.30 -28.26 52.57
N ILE A 556 -87.19 -29.24 52.48
CA ILE A 556 -88.35 -29.39 53.36
C ILE A 556 -87.93 -29.82 54.78
N GLU A 557 -86.99 -30.76 54.92
CA GLU A 557 -86.42 -31.15 56.22
C GLU A 557 -85.75 -29.95 56.90
N ASN A 558 -85.03 -29.11 56.15
CA ASN A 558 -84.46 -27.87 56.72
C ASN A 558 -85.57 -26.91 57.19
N ALA A 559 -86.62 -26.71 56.41
CA ALA A 559 -87.75 -25.86 56.80
C ALA A 559 -88.45 -26.33 58.10
N ILE A 560 -88.73 -27.64 58.22
CA ILE A 560 -89.31 -28.24 59.44
C ILE A 560 -88.34 -28.12 60.62
N LYS A 561 -87.07 -28.44 60.39
CA LYS A 561 -86.05 -28.44 61.44
C LYS A 561 -85.81 -27.06 62.04
N TYR A 562 -85.79 -26.00 61.22
CA TYR A 562 -85.46 -24.64 61.65
C TYR A 562 -86.67 -23.77 62.03
N THR A 563 -87.88 -24.36 62.01
CA THR A 563 -89.11 -23.73 62.48
C THR A 563 -89.57 -24.40 63.77
N ASP A 564 -89.59 -23.69 64.89
CA ASP A 564 -90.02 -24.25 66.18
C ASP A 564 -91.54 -24.15 66.36
N GLU A 565 -92.14 -23.02 65.98
CA GLU A 565 -93.58 -22.80 65.93
C GLU A 565 -93.92 -22.01 64.66
N GLY A 566 -94.98 -22.38 63.95
CA GLY A 566 -95.44 -21.65 62.77
C GLY A 566 -95.86 -22.52 61.60
N VAL A 567 -95.53 -22.07 60.38
CA VAL A 567 -96.01 -22.67 59.13
C VAL A 567 -94.82 -23.06 58.24
N VAL A 568 -94.90 -24.24 57.65
CA VAL A 568 -94.07 -24.64 56.51
C VAL A 568 -95.00 -24.85 55.32
N ALA A 569 -94.77 -24.11 54.24
CA ALA A 569 -95.56 -24.17 53.02
C ALA A 569 -94.68 -24.62 51.85
N VAL A 570 -95.14 -25.60 51.09
CA VAL A 570 -94.50 -26.04 49.85
C VAL A 570 -95.44 -25.70 48.70
N SER A 571 -94.94 -24.98 47.70
CA SER A 571 -95.71 -24.60 46.52
C SER A 571 -94.95 -24.88 45.24
N THR A 572 -95.69 -25.06 44.15
CA THR A 572 -95.10 -25.27 42.83
C THR A 572 -95.64 -24.23 41.86
N GLY A 573 -94.80 -23.78 40.91
CA GLY A 573 -95.24 -22.84 39.89
C GLY A 573 -94.32 -22.74 38.69
N THR A 574 -94.68 -21.84 37.77
CA THR A 574 -93.86 -21.53 36.59
C THR A 574 -93.53 -20.05 36.53
N ALA A 575 -92.27 -19.72 36.27
CA ALA A 575 -91.81 -18.35 36.05
C ALA A 575 -90.77 -18.32 34.93
N GLU A 576 -90.89 -17.37 34.00
CA GLU A 576 -89.86 -17.08 32.98
C GLU A 576 -89.39 -18.30 32.15
N GLY A 577 -90.30 -19.25 31.86
CA GLY A 577 -89.97 -20.48 31.09
C GLY A 577 -89.32 -21.60 31.92
N ARG A 578 -89.24 -21.44 33.24
CA ARG A 578 -88.80 -22.45 34.20
C ARG A 578 -89.97 -22.94 35.05
N VAL A 579 -89.87 -24.19 35.51
CA VAL A 579 -90.72 -24.75 36.57
C VAL A 579 -89.97 -24.62 37.89
N TYR A 580 -90.67 -24.38 38.99
CA TYR A 580 -90.04 -24.26 40.30
C TYR A 580 -90.87 -24.90 41.41
N ALA A 581 -90.16 -25.39 42.42
CA ALA A 581 -90.73 -25.77 43.71
C ALA A 581 -90.16 -24.82 44.77
N GLU A 582 -91.04 -24.31 45.62
CA GLU A 582 -90.74 -23.31 46.61
C GLU A 582 -91.14 -23.79 48.00
N VAL A 583 -90.19 -23.79 48.92
CA VAL A 583 -90.36 -24.15 50.32
C VAL A 583 -90.22 -22.88 51.15
N GLU A 584 -91.30 -22.46 51.79
CA GLU A 584 -91.37 -21.29 52.67
C GLU A 584 -91.57 -21.74 54.11
N ASP A 585 -90.75 -21.22 55.02
CA ASP A 585 -90.81 -21.46 56.45
C ASP A 585 -90.94 -20.13 57.22
N THR A 586 -91.56 -20.15 58.40
CA THR A 586 -91.62 -19.00 59.32
C THR A 586 -90.63 -19.11 60.47
N GLY A 587 -89.54 -19.85 60.29
CA GLY A 587 -88.57 -20.20 61.31
C GLY A 587 -87.56 -19.09 61.62
N ILE A 588 -86.39 -19.48 62.12
CA ILE A 588 -85.37 -18.54 62.64
C ILE A 588 -84.73 -17.63 61.56
N GLY A 589 -84.92 -17.93 60.27
CA GLY A 589 -84.27 -17.24 59.16
C GLY A 589 -82.73 -17.29 59.20
N ILE A 590 -82.09 -16.74 58.17
CA ILE A 590 -80.63 -16.76 58.00
C ILE A 590 -80.09 -15.33 58.05
N ASP A 591 -78.97 -15.10 58.75
CA ASP A 591 -78.29 -13.80 58.78
C ASP A 591 -77.72 -13.45 57.39
N GLU A 592 -77.90 -12.20 56.96
CA GLU A 592 -77.42 -11.69 55.67
C GLU A 592 -75.90 -11.90 55.51
N ALA A 593 -75.13 -11.82 56.60
CA ALA A 593 -73.69 -12.06 56.58
C ALA A 593 -73.31 -13.52 56.26
N PHE A 594 -74.23 -14.47 56.44
CA PHE A 594 -74.00 -15.89 56.14
C PHE A 594 -74.46 -16.29 54.73
N LEU A 595 -75.26 -15.46 54.04
CA LEU A 595 -75.75 -15.77 52.68
C LEU A 595 -74.66 -16.12 51.65
N PRO A 596 -73.48 -15.43 51.61
CA PRO A 596 -72.41 -15.80 50.67
C PRO A 596 -71.85 -17.21 50.90
N ASP A 597 -71.97 -17.69 52.14
CA ASP A 597 -71.42 -18.96 52.63
C ASP A 597 -72.48 -20.08 52.64
N LEU A 598 -73.73 -19.79 52.30
CA LEU A 598 -74.87 -20.69 52.53
C LEU A 598 -74.77 -22.02 51.80
N PHE A 599 -74.23 -22.01 50.59
CA PHE A 599 -74.04 -23.19 49.75
C PHE A 599 -72.61 -23.75 49.84
N GLU A 600 -71.75 -23.20 50.71
CA GLU A 600 -70.41 -23.74 50.93
C GLU A 600 -70.41 -24.96 51.85
N GLU A 601 -69.56 -25.93 51.53
CA GLU A 601 -69.45 -27.21 52.23
C GLU A 601 -69.01 -27.03 53.70
N PHE A 602 -69.65 -27.77 54.60
CA PHE A 602 -69.37 -27.78 56.05
C PHE A 602 -69.56 -26.44 56.76
N LYS A 603 -70.12 -25.42 56.07
CA LYS A 603 -70.44 -24.14 56.70
C LYS A 603 -71.83 -24.21 57.35
N GLN A 604 -71.92 -23.65 58.54
CA GLN A 604 -73.17 -23.44 59.29
C GLN A 604 -73.09 -22.11 60.03
N GLU A 605 -74.22 -21.42 60.12
CA GLU A 605 -74.35 -20.14 60.83
C GLU A 605 -74.04 -20.28 62.33
N SER A 606 -74.55 -21.34 62.99
CA SER A 606 -74.27 -21.61 64.40
C SER A 606 -72.96 -22.40 64.59
N ARG A 607 -71.92 -21.79 65.19
CA ARG A 607 -70.64 -22.45 65.52
C ARG A 607 -70.49 -22.69 67.03
N GLY A 608 -69.95 -23.85 67.40
CA GLY A 608 -69.54 -24.15 68.79
C GLY A 608 -70.65 -24.66 69.72
N ARG A 609 -70.49 -24.41 71.03
CA ARG A 609 -71.31 -24.98 72.13
C ARG A 609 -72.73 -24.40 72.23
N SER A 610 -73.13 -23.49 71.32
CA SER A 610 -74.48 -22.92 71.20
C SER A 610 -75.27 -23.50 70.01
N ARG A 611 -74.94 -24.72 69.57
CA ARG A 611 -75.69 -25.44 68.52
C ARG A 611 -77.08 -25.79 69.05
N THR A 612 -78.09 -25.04 68.63
CA THR A 612 -79.50 -25.37 68.89
C THR A 612 -80.06 -26.37 67.88
N TYR A 613 -79.47 -26.48 66.68
CA TYR A 613 -79.93 -27.35 65.60
C TYR A 613 -78.81 -28.23 65.02
N GLU A 614 -79.12 -29.51 64.75
CA GLU A 614 -78.14 -30.49 64.28
C GLU A 614 -77.97 -30.52 62.76
N GLY A 615 -76.75 -30.49 62.23
CA GLY A 615 -76.48 -30.73 60.80
C GLY A 615 -75.00 -30.70 60.46
N ASN A 616 -74.62 -31.21 59.29
CA ASN A 616 -73.21 -31.27 58.86
C ASN A 616 -72.81 -30.18 57.86
N GLY A 617 -73.74 -29.30 57.47
CA GLY A 617 -73.48 -28.23 56.49
C GLY A 617 -73.22 -28.73 55.07
N LEU A 618 -73.66 -29.95 54.73
CA LEU A 618 -73.47 -30.54 53.40
C LEU A 618 -74.74 -30.55 52.54
N GLY A 619 -75.92 -30.61 53.15
CA GLY A 619 -77.18 -30.78 52.42
C GLY A 619 -77.41 -29.72 51.35
N LEU A 620 -77.38 -28.43 51.72
CA LEU A 620 -77.59 -27.33 50.76
C LEU A 620 -76.50 -27.26 49.67
N ALA A 621 -75.24 -27.55 50.02
CA ALA A 621 -74.15 -27.60 49.05
C ALA A 621 -74.33 -28.73 48.02
N ILE A 622 -74.79 -29.90 48.47
CA ILE A 622 -75.14 -31.03 47.59
C ILE A 622 -76.34 -30.66 46.73
N SER A 623 -77.41 -30.12 47.31
CA SER A 623 -78.61 -29.74 46.56
C SER A 623 -78.33 -28.69 45.49
N ALA A 624 -77.49 -27.69 45.77
CA ALA A 624 -77.10 -26.70 44.77
C ALA A 624 -76.31 -27.31 43.61
N ARG A 625 -75.43 -28.29 43.91
CA ARG A 625 -74.62 -28.98 42.89
C ARG A 625 -75.45 -29.94 42.04
N LEU A 626 -76.38 -30.67 42.64
CA LEU A 626 -77.34 -31.52 41.92
C LEU A 626 -78.27 -30.69 41.03
N ALA A 627 -78.73 -29.54 41.52
CA ALA A 627 -79.51 -28.61 40.72
C ALA A 627 -78.70 -28.10 39.51
N ASP A 628 -77.45 -27.69 39.70
CA ASP A 628 -76.55 -27.22 38.63
C ASP A 628 -76.31 -28.30 37.57
N GLN A 629 -76.16 -29.57 37.97
CA GLN A 629 -76.03 -30.70 37.04
C GLN A 629 -77.30 -30.99 36.21
N MET A 630 -78.47 -30.56 36.69
CA MET A 630 -79.76 -30.66 35.99
C MET A 630 -80.18 -29.31 35.34
N ASP A 631 -79.23 -28.42 35.04
CA ASP A 631 -79.46 -27.07 34.49
C ASP A 631 -80.40 -26.16 35.32
N GLY A 632 -80.54 -26.48 36.61
CA GLY A 632 -81.35 -25.79 37.58
C GLY A 632 -80.56 -24.87 38.52
N ALA A 633 -81.27 -24.18 39.40
CA ALA A 633 -80.67 -23.32 40.42
C ALA A 633 -81.51 -23.29 41.70
N ILE A 634 -80.87 -23.04 42.85
CA ILE A 634 -81.57 -22.79 44.12
C ILE A 634 -81.39 -21.32 44.51
N ARG A 635 -82.51 -20.62 44.69
CA ARG A 635 -82.58 -19.25 45.19
C ARG A 635 -83.10 -19.22 46.61
N VAL A 636 -82.64 -18.24 47.38
CA VAL A 636 -83.06 -18.05 48.76
C VAL A 636 -83.46 -16.59 48.98
N GLU A 637 -84.59 -16.39 49.64
CA GLU A 637 -85.02 -15.12 50.21
C GLU A 637 -85.26 -15.35 51.70
N THR A 638 -84.59 -14.63 52.58
CA THR A 638 -84.65 -14.90 54.03
C THR A 638 -84.35 -13.64 54.80
N GLU A 639 -84.99 -13.50 55.96
CA GLU A 639 -84.69 -12.44 56.92
C GLU A 639 -84.61 -13.07 58.31
N LYS A 640 -83.58 -12.70 59.09
CA LYS A 640 -83.37 -13.25 60.42
C LYS A 640 -84.63 -13.06 61.29
N HIS A 641 -85.07 -14.16 61.90
CA HIS A 641 -86.28 -14.29 62.73
C HIS A 641 -87.62 -14.11 62.02
N LYS A 642 -87.65 -14.09 60.68
CA LYS A 642 -88.89 -14.04 59.90
C LYS A 642 -89.09 -15.24 58.97
N GLY A 643 -88.15 -16.18 58.97
CA GLY A 643 -88.19 -17.39 58.14
C GLY A 643 -87.43 -17.27 56.82
N SER A 644 -87.56 -18.29 55.98
CA SER A 644 -86.86 -18.39 54.69
C SER A 644 -87.76 -18.94 53.60
N ARG A 645 -87.50 -18.53 52.36
CA ARG A 645 -88.12 -19.02 51.13
C ARG A 645 -87.02 -19.55 50.23
N PHE A 646 -86.97 -20.87 50.06
CA PHE A 646 -86.07 -21.55 49.15
C PHE A 646 -86.81 -21.95 47.88
N ARG A 647 -86.34 -21.49 46.72
CA ARG A 647 -86.90 -21.81 45.41
C ARG A 647 -85.89 -22.60 44.60
N VAL A 648 -86.19 -23.86 44.27
CA VAL A 648 -85.45 -24.64 43.28
C VAL A 648 -86.14 -24.52 41.92
N GLU A 649 -85.41 -24.14 40.87
CA GLU A 649 -85.94 -23.88 39.54
C GLU A 649 -85.22 -24.68 38.44
N PHE A 650 -85.96 -25.22 37.48
CA PHE A 650 -85.44 -26.04 36.37
C PHE A 650 -86.02 -25.60 35.02
N PRO A 651 -85.33 -25.83 33.89
CA PRO A 651 -85.88 -25.59 32.56
C PRO A 651 -87.15 -26.42 32.33
N ARG A 652 -88.20 -25.79 31.81
CA ARG A 652 -89.46 -26.49 31.51
C ARG A 652 -89.28 -27.43 30.31
N SER A 653 -89.69 -28.68 30.48
CA SER A 653 -89.79 -29.68 29.40
C SER A 653 -91.24 -29.83 28.92
N SER A 654 -91.42 -30.45 27.76
CA SER A 654 -92.74 -30.87 27.27
C SER A 654 -93.23 -32.10 28.02
N GLU A 655 -94.54 -32.21 28.22
CA GLU A 655 -95.18 -33.42 28.74
C GLU A 655 -94.75 -34.66 27.91
N PRO A 656 -94.42 -35.79 28.55
CA PRO A 656 -94.07 -37.01 27.84
C PRO A 656 -95.22 -37.42 26.94
N ALA A 657 -94.93 -37.62 25.65
CA ALA A 657 -95.93 -38.11 24.70
C ALA A 657 -96.38 -39.51 25.14
N GLU A 658 -97.70 -39.69 25.38
CA GLU A 658 -98.28 -41.00 25.69
C GLU A 658 -97.82 -42.05 24.67
N ALA A 659 -96.99 -43.00 25.12
CA ALA A 659 -96.65 -44.18 24.36
C ALA A 659 -97.90 -45.05 24.27
N GLY A 660 -98.48 -45.14 23.07
CA GLY A 660 -99.64 -45.97 22.77
C GLY A 660 -99.44 -47.42 23.22
N ALA A 661 -100.46 -47.94 23.90
CA ALA A 661 -100.59 -49.35 24.21
C ALA A 661 -100.61 -50.20 22.93
N GLU A 662 -99.64 -51.10 22.78
CA GLU A 662 -99.77 -52.30 21.97
C GLU A 662 -99.63 -53.52 22.89
N GLY A 663 -100.61 -54.42 22.79
CA GLY A 663 -100.72 -55.65 23.58
C GLY A 663 -100.15 -56.89 22.90
#